data_AF-A0A2N7R996-F1
#
_entry.id   AF-A0A2N7R996-F1
#
_cell.length_a   1.000
_cell.length_b   1.000
_cell.length_c   1.000
_cell.angle_alpha   90.00
_cell.angle_beta   90.00
_cell.angle_gamma   90.00
#
_symmetry.space_group_name_H-M   'P 1'
#
loop_
_entity.id
_entity.type
_entity.pdbx_description
1 polymer ?
#
loop_
_entity_poly.entity_id
_entity_poly.type
_entity_poly.pdbx_seq_one_letter_code
_entity_poly.pdbx_strand_id
1 'polypeptide(L)'
;MERSPWHAGEQQLQAHVGVAERMEAFGRKVIRDWMPDQHRAFYAQLPFMLYGAVDAEGRPWASVLEGAPGFAGSPDPQRLQLSSLPAGDDPAQLHDGAAIGLLGIELHTRRRNRLNGHVGGLDAGGFTVMVDQSFGNCPQYIQLRQFQRVPLTDPQTRPAQHRDSLDDAARAMIESADTFFVASYVDVDGQRAVDVSHRGGQAGFVRVEGNRLTIPDFAGNLHFNTLGNLLLNPRAGLLFIDFSTGDVLQLSGRTDIILDGPQIEAFQGAERLWTFEVEKLVRRPAALALRWRFDGMSPTSLLTGTWAQTDARLQARALGDSWRPLLVTRIERESQHIRSIYLQPDDGAGMPVFQAGQHLPLRFNLGGETHIRTYSLSSAPSDDFLRISVKREGLVSTHLHQQIRVGDVLEARAPQGHFTVAPLEQRPLVLLAAGVGITPLLSMLREVVYQGLRTRRIRPTWLLQSSRSLADQPFRQELDRLLENAGDAVRVMRLLSQPEADVQEGEDFDRHGRIDGALLRDLLEVEDYDQIDFVVCGPGGFTQGLYDSLRDLDIRDARIHAETFGPSTLKRQPDPDAVVIEQPPAAITPVPVMFERSAKEARWQPDGGSLLELAESRGLRPEFSCRGGSCGTCKTRLISGAVNYPQAPADMPEEGQVLICCAVPAQSEQLLVLDL
;
A
#
# COMPACT_ATOMS: atom_id res chain seq x y z
N MET A 1 -24.62 23.62 18.88
CA MET A 1 -23.48 22.89 18.27
C MET A 1 -22.90 23.78 17.20
N GLU A 2 -21.65 24.21 17.33
CA GLU A 2 -20.95 24.92 16.26
C GLU A 2 -20.89 24.04 15.01
N ARG A 3 -21.11 24.67 13.85
CA ARG A 3 -21.07 24.03 12.54
C ARG A 3 -19.72 23.33 12.30
N SER A 4 -19.73 22.14 11.69
CA SER A 4 -18.50 21.44 11.30
C SER A 4 -17.71 22.28 10.29
N PRO A 5 -16.36 22.32 10.37
CA PRO A 5 -15.53 22.98 9.36
C PRO A 5 -15.47 22.20 8.03
N TRP A 6 -16.00 20.96 8.01
CA TRP A 6 -16.06 20.10 6.84
C TRP A 6 -17.46 20.08 6.25
N HIS A 7 -17.58 20.08 4.93
CA HIS A 7 -18.87 19.93 4.27
C HIS A 7 -19.24 18.44 4.07
N ALA A 8 -20.48 18.16 3.67
CA ALA A 8 -21.03 16.79 3.68
C ALA A 8 -20.22 15.76 2.86
N GLY A 9 -19.63 16.17 1.72
CA GLY A 9 -18.85 15.29 0.86
C GLY A 9 -17.51 14.87 1.49
N GLU A 10 -16.85 15.81 2.18
CA GLU A 10 -15.65 15.51 2.97
C GLU A 10 -16.00 14.55 4.11
N GLN A 11 -17.06 14.84 4.87
CA GLN A 11 -17.49 13.99 5.98
C GLN A 11 -17.82 12.56 5.52
N GLN A 12 -18.47 12.39 4.37
CA GLN A 12 -18.78 11.08 3.81
C GLN A 12 -17.50 10.28 3.49
N LEU A 13 -16.50 10.92 2.87
CA LEU A 13 -15.22 10.25 2.55
C LEU A 13 -14.39 9.98 3.81
N GLN A 14 -14.43 10.88 4.81
CA GLN A 14 -13.78 10.67 6.10
C GLN A 14 -14.43 9.51 6.88
N ALA A 15 -15.75 9.38 6.82
CA ALA A 15 -16.47 8.26 7.42
C ALA A 15 -16.15 6.94 6.70
N HIS A 16 -16.11 6.95 5.37
CA HIS A 16 -15.77 5.78 4.55
C HIS A 16 -14.40 5.19 4.92
N VAL A 17 -13.41 6.02 5.24
CA VAL A 17 -12.08 5.56 5.68
C VAL A 17 -11.90 5.51 7.21
N GLY A 18 -12.98 5.67 7.99
CA GLY A 18 -12.97 5.50 9.44
C GLY A 18 -12.24 6.60 10.24
N VAL A 19 -12.18 7.83 9.72
CA VAL A 19 -11.43 8.94 10.35
C VAL A 19 -12.27 10.17 10.67
N ALA A 20 -13.60 10.12 10.49
CA ALA A 20 -14.52 11.26 10.64
C ALA A 20 -14.37 11.99 11.98
N GLU A 21 -14.44 11.29 13.11
CA GLU A 21 -14.34 11.92 14.44
C GLU A 21 -12.98 12.61 14.68
N ARG A 22 -11.89 11.96 14.24
CA ARG A 22 -10.55 12.52 14.33
C ARG A 22 -10.40 13.77 13.47
N MET A 23 -10.94 13.75 12.25
CA MET A 23 -10.90 14.89 11.34
C MET A 23 -11.78 16.03 11.83
N GLU A 24 -12.93 15.76 12.43
CA GLU A 24 -13.78 16.78 13.06
C GLU A 24 -13.01 17.53 14.17
N ALA A 25 -12.38 16.79 15.09
CA ALA A 25 -11.59 17.40 16.17
C ALA A 25 -10.34 18.15 15.66
N PHE A 26 -9.72 17.65 14.59
CA PHE A 26 -8.55 18.28 13.97
C PHE A 26 -8.91 19.55 13.19
N GLY A 27 -9.94 19.48 12.35
CA GLY A 27 -10.40 20.58 11.49
C GLY A 27 -10.69 21.85 12.26
N ARG A 28 -11.37 21.73 13.41
CA ARG A 28 -11.70 22.86 14.31
C ARG A 28 -10.47 23.60 14.85
N LYS A 29 -9.31 22.95 14.88
CA LYS A 29 -8.04 23.54 15.36
C LYS A 29 -7.24 24.20 14.25
N VAL A 30 -7.40 23.74 13.01
CA VAL A 30 -6.48 24.08 11.89
C VAL A 30 -7.12 24.91 10.79
N ILE A 31 -8.42 24.76 10.54
CA ILE A 31 -9.17 25.57 9.56
C ILE A 31 -9.62 26.84 10.25
N ARG A 32 -9.24 27.99 9.67
CA ARG A 32 -9.44 29.31 10.27
C ARG A 32 -10.03 30.25 9.23
N ASP A 33 -10.90 31.15 9.64
CA ASP A 33 -11.41 32.28 8.86
C ASP A 33 -10.43 33.48 8.82
N TRP A 34 -9.17 33.24 9.18
CA TRP A 34 -8.09 34.22 9.14
C TRP A 34 -6.75 33.54 8.83
N MET A 35 -5.81 34.32 8.32
CA MET A 35 -4.44 33.89 8.00
C MET A 35 -3.50 34.11 9.18
N PRO A 36 -2.86 33.06 9.71
CA PRO A 36 -1.70 33.20 10.58
C PRO A 36 -0.60 34.06 9.97
N ASP A 37 0.17 34.78 10.80
CA ASP A 37 1.28 35.63 10.32
C ASP A 37 2.27 34.85 9.46
N GLN A 38 2.49 33.57 9.79
CA GLN A 38 3.34 32.68 8.98
C GLN A 38 2.78 32.42 7.57
N HIS A 39 1.46 32.44 7.38
CA HIS A 39 0.81 32.35 6.06
C HIS A 39 0.90 33.68 5.32
N ARG A 40 0.66 34.80 6.03
CA ARG A 40 0.74 36.15 5.46
C ARG A 40 2.13 36.45 4.91
N ALA A 41 3.16 36.17 5.71
CA ALA A 41 4.55 36.29 5.28
C ALA A 41 4.88 35.35 4.12
N PHE A 42 4.33 34.13 4.14
CA PHE A 42 4.52 33.17 3.05
C PHE A 42 3.89 33.63 1.74
N TYR A 43 2.66 34.16 1.73
CA TYR A 43 2.06 34.63 0.48
C TYR A 43 2.82 35.82 -0.10
N ALA A 44 3.29 36.74 0.75
CA ALA A 44 4.04 37.91 0.32
C ALA A 44 5.36 37.58 -0.39
N GLN A 45 6.01 36.44 -0.10
CA GLN A 45 7.26 36.06 -0.77
C GLN A 45 7.04 35.31 -2.11
N LEU A 46 5.81 34.88 -2.41
CA LEU A 46 5.57 34.06 -3.59
C LEU A 46 5.75 34.85 -4.90
N PRO A 47 6.30 34.22 -5.96
CA PRO A 47 6.35 34.78 -7.29
C PRO A 47 5.13 34.43 -8.16
N PHE A 48 4.28 33.50 -7.68
CA PHE A 48 3.03 33.10 -8.29
C PHE A 48 2.10 32.45 -7.26
N MET A 49 0.80 32.40 -7.55
CA MET A 49 -0.19 31.65 -6.81
C MET A 49 -1.14 30.95 -7.78
N LEU A 50 -1.62 29.77 -7.42
CA LEU A 50 -2.65 29.09 -8.19
C LEU A 50 -4.02 29.53 -7.68
N TYR A 51 -4.99 29.61 -8.59
CA TYR A 51 -6.36 29.94 -8.24
C TYR A 51 -7.36 29.05 -8.97
N GLY A 52 -8.50 28.84 -8.32
CA GLY A 52 -9.68 28.18 -8.88
C GLY A 52 -10.82 29.18 -8.96
N ALA A 53 -11.49 29.23 -10.11
CA ALA A 53 -12.67 30.05 -10.33
C ALA A 53 -13.74 29.24 -11.08
N VAL A 54 -14.98 29.73 -11.06
CA VAL A 54 -16.11 29.09 -11.75
C VAL A 54 -16.73 30.10 -12.70
N ASP A 55 -16.85 29.72 -13.98
CA ASP A 55 -17.45 30.58 -15.00
C ASP A 55 -18.98 30.68 -14.87
N ALA A 56 -19.59 31.52 -15.71
CA ALA A 56 -21.03 31.76 -15.71
C ALA A 56 -21.85 30.50 -16.05
N GLU A 57 -21.26 29.54 -16.78
CA GLU A 57 -21.87 28.25 -17.12
C GLU A 57 -21.66 27.19 -16.01
N GLY A 58 -21.06 27.57 -14.88
CA GLY A 58 -20.79 26.67 -13.77
C GLY A 58 -19.64 25.70 -14.05
N ARG A 59 -18.70 26.05 -14.95
CA ARG A 59 -17.51 25.26 -15.21
C ARG A 59 -16.37 25.73 -14.30
N PRO A 60 -15.80 24.84 -13.48
CA PRO A 60 -14.60 25.17 -12.73
C PRO A 60 -13.39 25.21 -13.66
N TRP A 61 -12.49 26.15 -13.39
CA TRP A 61 -11.21 26.34 -14.05
C TRP A 61 -10.11 26.54 -13.00
N ALA A 62 -8.99 25.83 -13.17
CA ALA A 62 -7.76 26.11 -12.43
C ALA A 62 -6.86 27.00 -13.30
N SER A 63 -6.19 27.98 -12.69
CA SER A 63 -5.21 28.84 -13.35
C SER A 63 -4.15 29.35 -12.36
N VAL A 64 -3.29 30.25 -12.83
CA VAL A 64 -2.14 30.78 -12.13
C VAL A 64 -2.05 32.29 -12.30
N LEU A 65 -1.74 32.99 -11.21
CA LEU A 65 -1.40 34.40 -11.16
C LEU A 65 0.09 34.54 -10.92
N GLU A 66 0.77 35.36 -11.71
CA GLU A 66 2.17 35.70 -11.53
C GLU A 66 2.32 37.14 -11.03
N GLY A 67 3.30 37.39 -10.18
CA GLY A 67 3.65 38.74 -9.77
C GLY A 67 5.01 38.79 -9.11
N ALA A 68 5.62 39.97 -9.03
CA ALA A 68 6.84 40.13 -8.25
C ALA A 68 6.56 39.79 -6.76
N PRO A 69 7.53 39.24 -6.00
CA PRO A 69 7.36 39.09 -4.55
C PRO A 69 6.83 40.40 -3.94
N GLY A 70 5.77 40.27 -3.14
CA GLY A 70 4.96 41.37 -2.61
C GLY A 70 3.62 41.55 -3.33
N PHE A 71 3.39 40.89 -4.48
CA PHE A 71 2.11 41.04 -5.21
C PHE A 71 0.92 40.48 -4.43
N ALA A 72 1.13 39.48 -3.58
CA ALA A 72 0.14 38.91 -2.68
C ALA A 72 0.38 39.40 -1.23
N GLY A 73 -0.05 40.61 -0.94
CA GLY A 73 0.11 41.26 0.36
C GLY A 73 -1.11 41.05 1.27
N SER A 74 -0.95 41.12 2.59
CA SER A 74 -2.07 41.00 3.53
C SER A 74 -2.08 42.20 4.48
N PRO A 75 -3.01 43.16 4.34
CA PRO A 75 -3.10 44.30 5.25
C PRO A 75 -3.50 43.89 6.68
N ASP A 76 -4.29 42.83 6.80
CA ASP A 76 -4.75 42.23 8.06
C ASP A 76 -5.05 40.73 7.86
N PRO A 77 -5.24 39.96 8.95
CA PRO A 77 -5.42 38.51 8.86
C PRO A 77 -6.61 38.02 8.01
N GLN A 78 -7.63 38.83 7.76
CA GLN A 78 -8.85 38.40 7.05
C GLN A 78 -8.85 38.82 5.58
N ARG A 79 -7.81 39.51 5.11
CA ARG A 79 -7.72 40.02 3.74
C ARG A 79 -6.37 39.73 3.09
N LEU A 80 -6.42 39.19 1.89
CA LEU A 80 -5.26 39.05 0.99
C LEU A 80 -5.50 39.93 -0.25
N GLN A 81 -4.60 40.89 -0.50
CA GLN A 81 -4.60 41.75 -1.68
C GLN A 81 -3.66 41.18 -2.73
N LEU A 82 -4.15 41.03 -3.96
CA LEU A 82 -3.38 40.60 -5.12
C LEU A 82 -3.30 41.74 -6.12
N SER A 83 -2.10 42.26 -6.39
CA SER A 83 -1.85 43.31 -7.38
C SER A 83 -1.58 42.76 -8.80
N SER A 84 -2.23 41.65 -9.13
CA SER A 84 -2.20 41.00 -10.45
C SER A 84 -3.60 40.54 -10.82
N LEU A 85 -3.90 40.56 -12.11
CA LEU A 85 -5.18 40.11 -12.67
C LEU A 85 -4.99 38.87 -13.56
N PRO A 86 -6.02 38.04 -13.74
CA PRO A 86 -6.06 37.07 -14.83
C PRO A 86 -5.80 37.76 -16.17
N ALA A 87 -5.04 37.13 -17.05
CA ALA A 87 -4.90 37.63 -18.41
C ALA A 87 -6.25 37.54 -19.14
N GLY A 88 -6.47 38.41 -20.14
CA GLY A 88 -7.75 38.47 -20.85
C GLY A 88 -8.13 37.21 -21.64
N ASP A 89 -7.16 36.33 -21.91
CA ASP A 89 -7.34 35.05 -22.58
C ASP A 89 -7.45 33.85 -21.61
N ASP A 90 -7.42 34.11 -20.30
CA ASP A 90 -7.59 33.08 -19.28
C ASP A 90 -9.08 32.67 -19.15
N PRO A 91 -9.45 31.38 -19.24
CA PRO A 91 -10.84 30.97 -19.02
C PRO A 91 -11.30 31.17 -17.56
N ALA A 92 -10.38 31.25 -16.60
CA ALA A 92 -10.69 31.48 -15.19
C ALA A 92 -10.82 32.99 -14.90
N GLN A 93 -11.77 33.67 -15.56
CA GLN A 93 -12.06 35.08 -15.29
C GLN A 93 -12.71 35.27 -13.91
N LEU A 94 -12.45 36.43 -13.28
CA LEU A 94 -12.98 36.79 -11.96
C LEU A 94 -14.00 37.93 -12.07
N HIS A 95 -14.91 37.99 -11.10
CA HIS A 95 -15.83 39.10 -10.91
C HIS A 95 -15.99 39.40 -9.41
N ASP A 96 -16.39 40.62 -9.07
CA ASP A 96 -16.62 41.00 -7.67
C ASP A 96 -17.70 40.11 -7.02
N GLY A 97 -17.43 39.66 -5.80
CA GLY A 97 -18.28 38.74 -5.04
C GLY A 97 -18.11 37.27 -5.41
N ALA A 98 -17.33 36.93 -6.45
CA ALA A 98 -17.12 35.54 -6.85
C ALA A 98 -16.36 34.76 -5.77
N ALA A 99 -16.78 33.52 -5.52
CA ALA A 99 -16.00 32.58 -4.72
C ALA A 99 -14.71 32.19 -5.45
N ILE A 100 -13.62 32.07 -4.71
CA ILE A 100 -12.28 31.77 -5.24
C ILE A 100 -11.54 30.80 -4.31
N GLY A 101 -10.88 29.81 -4.91
CA GLY A 101 -9.90 28.99 -4.21
C GLY A 101 -8.49 29.48 -4.53
N LEU A 102 -7.60 29.58 -3.55
CA LEU A 102 -6.20 29.95 -3.72
C LEU A 102 -5.26 28.91 -3.10
N LEU A 103 -4.17 28.64 -3.81
CA LEU A 103 -3.08 27.81 -3.34
C LEU A 103 -1.75 28.55 -3.55
N GLY A 104 -1.13 28.94 -2.43
CA GLY A 104 0.27 29.37 -2.43
C GLY A 104 1.18 28.16 -2.29
N ILE A 105 2.18 28.04 -3.16
CA ILE A 105 3.10 26.90 -3.19
C ILE A 105 4.54 27.33 -3.52
N GLU A 106 5.50 26.85 -2.73
CA GLU A 106 6.92 26.93 -2.99
C GLU A 106 7.45 25.54 -3.37
N LEU A 107 7.78 25.38 -4.65
CA LEU A 107 8.26 24.09 -5.16
C LEU A 107 9.66 23.74 -4.65
N HIS A 108 10.54 24.72 -4.42
CA HIS A 108 11.92 24.48 -3.97
C HIS A 108 12.05 24.13 -2.48
N THR A 109 11.08 24.49 -1.63
CA THR A 109 11.03 24.11 -0.21
C THR A 109 9.94 23.08 0.10
N ARG A 110 9.13 22.70 -0.90
CA ARG A 110 7.94 21.85 -0.76
C ARG A 110 6.96 22.39 0.27
N ARG A 111 6.74 23.70 0.31
CA ARG A 111 5.77 24.33 1.22
C ARG A 111 4.51 24.69 0.45
N ARG A 112 3.33 24.43 1.01
CA ARG A 112 2.07 24.93 0.47
C ARG A 112 1.06 25.31 1.55
N ASN A 113 0.38 26.42 1.33
CA ASN A 113 -0.72 26.90 2.16
C ASN A 113 -1.92 27.21 1.28
N ARG A 114 -3.10 26.91 1.81
CA ARG A 114 -4.37 27.14 1.13
C ARG A 114 -5.09 28.35 1.72
N LEU A 115 -5.82 29.04 0.85
CA LEU A 115 -6.74 30.10 1.21
C LEU A 115 -7.98 30.02 0.31
N ASN A 116 -9.16 29.92 0.88
CA ASN A 116 -10.42 30.04 0.15
C ASN A 116 -11.16 31.29 0.63
N GLY A 117 -11.89 31.92 -0.28
CA GLY A 117 -12.50 33.20 -0.01
C GLY A 117 -13.43 33.70 -1.10
N HIS A 118 -13.72 35.00 -1.00
CA HIS A 118 -14.52 35.73 -1.97
C HIS A 118 -13.75 36.93 -2.51
N VAL A 119 -13.86 37.19 -3.81
CA VAL A 119 -13.28 38.34 -4.49
C VAL A 119 -14.02 39.61 -4.08
N GLY A 120 -13.29 40.69 -3.83
CA GLY A 120 -13.85 42.03 -3.65
C GLY A 120 -12.86 43.13 -4.01
N GLY A 121 -13.40 44.29 -4.39
CA GLY A 121 -12.57 45.43 -4.79
C GLY A 121 -11.72 45.13 -6.03
N LEU A 122 -12.28 44.39 -6.98
CA LEU A 122 -11.67 44.11 -8.27
C LEU A 122 -11.61 45.38 -9.11
N ASP A 123 -10.41 45.83 -9.45
CA ASP A 123 -10.16 46.96 -10.33
C ASP A 123 -8.96 46.69 -11.27
N ALA A 124 -8.52 47.70 -12.01
CA ALA A 124 -7.41 47.57 -12.95
C ALA A 124 -6.04 47.31 -12.27
N GLY A 125 -5.92 47.58 -10.97
CA GLY A 125 -4.71 47.39 -10.17
C GLY A 125 -4.66 46.05 -9.43
N GLY A 126 -5.77 45.31 -9.35
CA GLY A 126 -5.82 44.02 -8.67
C GLY A 126 -7.16 43.72 -8.02
N PHE A 127 -7.14 42.88 -6.99
CA PHE A 127 -8.32 42.54 -6.20
C PHE A 127 -7.96 42.14 -4.77
N THR A 128 -8.96 42.13 -3.89
CA THR A 128 -8.86 41.59 -2.54
C THR A 128 -9.62 40.27 -2.44
N VAL A 129 -9.09 39.34 -1.66
CA VAL A 129 -9.79 38.12 -1.24
C VAL A 129 -10.12 38.25 0.24
N MET A 130 -11.42 38.22 0.55
CA MET A 130 -11.93 38.05 1.91
C MET A 130 -11.80 36.58 2.29
N VAL A 131 -11.12 36.30 3.41
CA VAL A 131 -10.77 34.92 3.81
C VAL A 131 -11.95 34.23 4.49
N ASP A 132 -12.34 33.07 3.96
CA ASP A 132 -13.27 32.15 4.64
C ASP A 132 -12.52 31.01 5.31
N GLN A 133 -11.46 30.51 4.68
CA GLN A 133 -10.65 29.41 5.18
C GLN A 133 -9.17 29.59 4.85
N SER A 134 -8.29 29.41 5.83
CA SER A 134 -6.84 29.33 5.64
C SER A 134 -6.22 28.24 6.52
N PHE A 135 -5.40 27.39 5.91
CA PHE A 135 -4.68 26.31 6.59
C PHE A 135 -3.45 25.86 5.80
N GLY A 136 -2.46 25.32 6.51
CA GLY A 136 -1.31 24.65 5.90
C GLY A 136 -1.73 23.28 5.34
N ASN A 137 -1.15 22.88 4.20
CA ASN A 137 -1.51 21.63 3.54
C ASN A 137 -0.28 20.70 3.41
N CYS A 138 -0.51 19.39 3.30
CA CYS A 138 0.54 18.37 3.32
C CYS A 138 1.58 18.59 2.20
N PRO A 139 2.89 18.59 2.46
CA PRO A 139 3.91 18.84 1.44
C PRO A 139 4.20 17.64 0.51
N GLN A 140 3.53 16.49 0.72
CA GLN A 140 3.77 15.28 -0.07
C GLN A 140 3.56 15.51 -1.56
N TYR A 141 4.37 14.81 -2.36
CA TYR A 141 4.33 14.81 -3.83
C TYR A 141 4.71 16.13 -4.52
N ILE A 142 5.15 17.16 -3.79
CA ILE A 142 5.67 18.39 -4.41
C ILE A 142 7.08 18.13 -4.94
N GLN A 143 7.24 18.23 -6.26
CA GLN A 143 8.54 18.08 -6.91
C GLN A 143 9.42 19.30 -6.67
N LEU A 144 10.73 19.08 -6.46
CA LEU A 144 11.68 20.19 -6.27
C LEU A 144 11.90 20.90 -7.59
N ARG A 145 11.68 22.22 -7.57
CA ARG A 145 11.94 23.09 -8.71
C ARG A 145 12.44 24.45 -8.29
N GLN A 146 13.50 24.90 -8.96
CA GLN A 146 13.97 26.28 -8.91
C GLN A 146 13.36 27.06 -10.06
N PHE A 147 13.01 28.32 -9.84
CA PHE A 147 12.42 29.15 -10.88
C PHE A 147 13.36 30.26 -11.34
N GLN A 148 13.15 30.72 -12.56
CA GLN A 148 13.69 31.95 -13.11
C GLN A 148 12.59 32.68 -13.87
N ARG A 149 12.73 33.99 -14.06
CA ARG A 149 11.83 34.77 -14.92
C ARG A 149 12.45 34.99 -16.28
N VAL A 150 11.63 34.87 -17.31
CA VAL A 150 11.95 35.26 -18.68
C VAL A 150 10.92 36.30 -19.15
N PRO A 151 11.29 37.25 -20.02
CA PRO A 151 10.33 38.18 -20.59
C PRO A 151 9.23 37.43 -21.37
N LEU A 152 7.98 37.85 -21.18
CA LEU A 152 6.86 37.35 -21.98
C LEU A 152 6.95 37.90 -23.40
N THR A 153 6.76 37.02 -24.39
CA THR A 153 6.48 37.43 -25.77
C THR A 153 5.08 38.02 -25.88
N ASP A 154 4.86 38.87 -26.89
CA ASP A 154 3.58 39.52 -27.15
C ASP A 154 2.43 38.49 -27.17
N PRO A 155 1.42 38.59 -26.29
CA PRO A 155 0.25 37.70 -26.28
C PRO A 155 -0.43 37.57 -27.65
N GLN A 156 -0.41 38.63 -28.47
CA GLN A 156 -1.02 38.60 -29.81
C GLN A 156 -0.34 37.60 -30.76
N THR A 157 0.92 37.24 -30.48
CA THR A 157 1.69 36.26 -31.29
C THR A 157 1.48 34.81 -30.87
N ARG A 158 0.69 34.58 -29.81
CA ARG A 158 0.48 33.26 -29.19
C ARG A 158 -0.98 33.09 -28.71
N PRO A 159 -1.95 33.15 -29.63
CA PRO A 159 -3.37 33.12 -29.27
C PRO A 159 -3.73 31.84 -28.51
N ALA A 160 -4.65 31.96 -27.54
CA ALA A 160 -5.25 30.83 -26.86
C ALA A 160 -5.96 29.91 -27.87
N GLN A 161 -5.78 28.60 -27.69
CA GLN A 161 -6.37 27.57 -28.53
C GLN A 161 -7.49 26.87 -27.76
N HIS A 162 -8.69 26.90 -28.31
CA HIS A 162 -9.87 26.29 -27.69
C HIS A 162 -10.26 25.01 -28.43
N ARG A 163 -10.56 23.96 -27.66
CA ARG A 163 -11.06 22.68 -28.19
C ARG A 163 -12.07 22.06 -27.22
N ASP A 164 -12.81 21.08 -27.71
CA ASP A 164 -13.75 20.28 -26.93
C ASP A 164 -13.22 18.86 -26.62
N SER A 165 -12.00 18.56 -27.09
CA SER A 165 -11.36 17.26 -26.89
C SER A 165 -9.83 17.36 -26.89
N LEU A 166 -9.18 16.33 -26.31
CA LEU A 166 -7.73 16.19 -26.27
C LEU A 166 -7.14 15.91 -27.67
N ASP A 167 -6.24 16.80 -28.12
CA ASP A 167 -5.34 16.56 -29.24
C ASP A 167 -4.01 15.91 -28.77
N ASP A 168 -3.17 15.47 -29.70
CA ASP A 168 -1.93 14.73 -29.39
C ASP A 168 -0.96 15.54 -28.52
N ALA A 169 -0.88 16.86 -28.72
CA ALA A 169 -0.04 17.73 -27.91
C ALA A 169 -0.56 17.84 -26.46
N ALA A 170 -1.88 17.81 -26.25
CA ALA A 170 -2.48 17.82 -24.92
C ALA A 170 -2.23 16.48 -24.22
N ARG A 171 -2.39 15.35 -24.93
CA ARG A 171 -2.06 14.02 -24.42
C ARG A 171 -0.61 13.95 -23.97
N ALA A 172 0.32 14.36 -24.82
CA ALA A 172 1.75 14.34 -24.51
C ALA A 172 2.11 15.20 -23.28
N MET A 173 1.49 16.38 -23.13
CA MET A 173 1.69 17.22 -21.94
C MET A 173 1.16 16.53 -20.67
N ILE A 174 -0.01 15.90 -20.72
CA ILE A 174 -0.61 15.22 -19.57
C ILE A 174 0.20 13.96 -19.20
N GLU A 175 0.59 13.16 -20.17
CA GLU A 175 1.35 11.90 -19.97
C GLU A 175 2.79 12.15 -19.50
N SER A 176 3.37 13.32 -19.80
CA SER A 176 4.69 13.71 -19.29
C SER A 176 4.62 14.44 -17.94
N ALA A 177 3.42 14.84 -17.49
CA ALA A 177 3.26 15.60 -16.27
C ALA A 177 3.51 14.73 -15.02
N ASP A 178 4.31 15.27 -14.09
CA ASP A 178 4.46 14.77 -12.73
C ASP A 178 3.63 15.57 -11.71
N THR A 179 2.98 16.64 -12.17
CA THR A 179 2.26 17.63 -11.37
C THR A 179 1.11 18.24 -12.18
N PHE A 180 -0.06 18.38 -11.56
CA PHE A 180 -1.13 19.24 -12.06
C PHE A 180 -1.91 19.88 -10.90
N PHE A 181 -2.76 20.84 -11.21
CA PHE A 181 -3.64 21.49 -10.23
C PHE A 181 -5.09 21.27 -10.60
N VAL A 182 -5.95 21.11 -9.60
CA VAL A 182 -7.37 20.82 -9.78
C VAL A 182 -8.20 21.83 -9.01
N ALA A 183 -9.06 22.54 -9.73
CA ALA A 183 -10.15 23.32 -9.18
C ALA A 183 -11.42 22.49 -9.09
N SER A 184 -12.14 22.64 -8.00
CA SER A 184 -13.46 22.04 -7.77
C SER A 184 -14.28 22.96 -6.89
N TYR A 185 -15.60 22.76 -6.84
CA TYR A 185 -16.45 23.57 -5.99
C TYR A 185 -17.67 22.79 -5.51
N VAL A 186 -18.29 23.29 -4.45
CA VAL A 186 -19.59 22.86 -3.96
C VAL A 186 -20.39 24.09 -3.55
N ASP A 187 -21.72 24.01 -3.62
CA ASP A 187 -22.60 25.04 -3.07
C ASP A 187 -23.08 24.55 -1.69
N VAL A 188 -22.71 25.25 -0.62
CA VAL A 188 -23.07 24.93 0.77
C VAL A 188 -24.00 26.03 1.28
N ASP A 189 -25.22 25.67 1.70
CA ASP A 189 -26.27 26.60 2.11
C ASP A 189 -26.52 27.75 1.11
N GLY A 190 -26.44 27.45 -0.18
CA GLY A 190 -26.63 28.43 -1.25
C GLY A 190 -25.42 29.36 -1.50
N GLN A 191 -24.30 29.16 -0.79
CA GLN A 191 -23.04 29.86 -1.04
C GLN A 191 -22.03 28.94 -1.71
N ARG A 192 -21.39 29.44 -2.76
CA ARG A 192 -20.37 28.68 -3.49
C ARG A 192 -19.05 28.68 -2.72
N ALA A 193 -18.47 27.51 -2.54
CA ALA A 193 -17.13 27.33 -1.99
C ALA A 193 -16.23 26.69 -3.05
N VAL A 194 -15.20 27.41 -3.49
CA VAL A 194 -14.26 26.97 -4.53
C VAL A 194 -12.95 26.53 -3.90
N ASP A 195 -12.35 25.49 -4.44
CA ASP A 195 -11.03 24.95 -4.10
C ASP A 195 -10.10 25.00 -5.32
N VAL A 196 -8.81 25.15 -5.08
CA VAL A 196 -7.74 24.73 -5.99
C VAL A 196 -6.68 23.95 -5.21
N SER A 197 -6.33 22.76 -5.69
CA SER A 197 -5.39 21.86 -5.01
C SER A 197 -4.34 21.28 -5.95
N HIS A 198 -3.14 21.01 -5.41
CA HIS A 198 -2.03 20.38 -6.12
C HIS A 198 -2.09 18.85 -6.05
N ARG A 199 -1.90 18.20 -7.20
CA ARG A 199 -1.73 16.75 -7.36
C ARG A 199 -0.38 16.46 -8.00
N GLY A 200 0.36 15.53 -7.42
CA GLY A 200 1.67 15.13 -7.92
C GLY A 200 1.90 13.63 -7.77
N GLY A 201 2.75 13.09 -8.63
CA GLY A 201 3.08 11.67 -8.70
C GLY A 201 4.39 11.47 -9.46
N GLN A 202 4.68 10.25 -9.89
CA GLN A 202 5.70 10.05 -10.93
C GLN A 202 5.18 10.60 -12.26
N ALA A 203 6.08 11.02 -13.15
CA ALA A 203 5.69 11.45 -14.49
C ALA A 203 4.85 10.34 -15.17
N GLY A 204 3.70 10.72 -15.74
CA GLY A 204 2.77 9.77 -16.35
C GLY A 204 1.83 9.06 -15.39
N PHE A 205 1.68 9.54 -14.15
CA PHE A 205 0.68 9.01 -13.22
C PHE A 205 -0.77 9.27 -13.66
N VAL A 206 -1.00 10.18 -14.60
CA VAL A 206 -2.31 10.39 -15.24
C VAL A 206 -2.41 9.51 -16.49
N ARG A 207 -3.30 8.52 -16.46
CA ARG A 207 -3.59 7.68 -17.64
C ARG A 207 -4.56 8.40 -18.56
N VAL A 208 -4.28 8.41 -19.86
CA VAL A 208 -5.11 9.07 -20.87
C VAL A 208 -5.69 8.03 -21.83
N GLU A 209 -7.01 7.95 -21.93
CA GLU A 209 -7.73 7.02 -22.80
C GLU A 209 -8.81 7.77 -23.58
N GLY A 210 -8.56 8.05 -24.86
CA GLY A 210 -9.45 8.93 -25.61
C GLY A 210 -9.52 10.30 -24.94
N ASN A 211 -10.70 10.73 -24.49
CA ASN A 211 -10.90 12.02 -23.85
C ASN A 211 -11.04 11.92 -22.31
N ARG A 212 -10.78 10.72 -21.78
CA ARG A 212 -10.90 10.37 -20.38
C ARG A 212 -9.52 10.29 -19.73
N LEU A 213 -9.40 10.91 -18.56
CA LEU A 213 -8.23 10.78 -17.69
C LEU A 213 -8.58 9.86 -16.52
N THR A 214 -7.66 9.00 -16.11
CA THR A 214 -7.76 8.24 -14.86
C THR A 214 -6.59 8.61 -13.96
N ILE A 215 -6.90 9.08 -12.76
CA ILE A 215 -5.93 9.65 -11.82
C ILE A 215 -5.96 8.85 -10.50
N PRO A 216 -4.81 8.34 -10.03
CA PRO A 216 -4.71 7.79 -8.69
C PRO A 216 -4.69 8.89 -7.64
N ASP A 217 -5.43 8.69 -6.55
CA ASP A 217 -5.33 9.51 -5.35
C ASP A 217 -4.51 8.75 -4.30
N PHE A 218 -3.44 9.41 -3.84
CA PHE A 218 -2.46 8.85 -2.93
C PHE A 218 -2.68 9.35 -1.50
N ALA A 219 -2.08 8.67 -0.52
CA ALA A 219 -2.10 9.07 0.88
C ALA A 219 -1.77 10.55 1.05
N GLY A 220 -2.64 11.27 1.76
CA GLY A 220 -2.50 12.70 2.04
C GLY A 220 -2.92 13.04 3.47
N ASN A 221 -3.43 14.26 3.68
CA ASN A 221 -3.88 14.74 4.99
C ASN A 221 -5.29 14.28 5.39
N LEU A 222 -5.98 13.50 4.55
CA LEU A 222 -7.34 13.01 4.79
C LEU A 222 -8.42 14.10 4.93
N HIS A 223 -8.13 15.34 4.50
CA HIS A 223 -9.13 16.42 4.48
C HIS A 223 -10.22 16.16 3.45
N PHE A 224 -9.85 15.54 2.32
CA PHE A 224 -10.72 15.28 1.17
C PHE A 224 -11.33 16.53 0.52
N ASN A 225 -10.73 17.71 0.65
CA ASN A 225 -11.31 18.95 0.10
C ASN A 225 -11.67 18.86 -1.39
N THR A 226 -10.77 18.35 -2.23
CA THR A 226 -11.09 18.18 -3.65
C THR A 226 -12.12 17.06 -3.87
N LEU A 227 -11.87 15.86 -3.34
CA LEU A 227 -12.71 14.70 -3.62
C LEU A 227 -14.11 14.81 -3.00
N GLY A 228 -14.23 15.47 -1.85
CA GLY A 228 -15.51 15.80 -1.23
C GLY A 228 -16.32 16.74 -2.11
N ASN A 229 -15.69 17.74 -2.73
CA ASN A 229 -16.34 18.57 -3.76
C ASN A 229 -16.78 17.70 -4.94
N LEU A 230 -15.90 16.86 -5.49
CA LEU A 230 -16.21 16.01 -6.66
C LEU A 230 -17.34 15.01 -6.38
N LEU A 231 -17.47 14.54 -5.14
CA LEU A 231 -18.53 13.63 -4.72
C LEU A 231 -19.91 14.30 -4.76
N LEU A 232 -20.00 15.58 -4.39
CA LEU A 232 -21.27 16.32 -4.37
C LEU A 232 -21.54 17.08 -5.68
N ASN A 233 -20.48 17.46 -6.39
CA ASN A 233 -20.52 18.18 -7.64
C ASN A 233 -19.47 17.58 -8.58
N PRO A 234 -19.85 16.66 -9.49
CA PRO A 234 -18.93 15.88 -10.32
C PRO A 234 -18.37 16.71 -11.49
N ARG A 235 -17.75 17.85 -11.17
CA ARG A 235 -17.11 18.78 -12.10
C ARG A 235 -15.76 19.23 -11.56
N ALA A 236 -14.77 19.31 -12.45
CA ALA A 236 -13.44 19.80 -12.09
C ALA A 236 -12.83 20.64 -13.21
N GLY A 237 -11.90 21.51 -12.83
CA GLY A 237 -11.03 22.25 -13.75
C GLY A 237 -9.60 21.79 -13.51
N LEU A 238 -8.87 21.35 -14.53
CA LEU A 238 -7.47 20.92 -14.40
C LEU A 238 -6.54 21.95 -15.02
N LEU A 239 -5.38 22.16 -14.41
CA LEU A 239 -4.29 22.98 -14.94
C LEU A 239 -3.03 22.13 -14.98
N PHE A 240 -2.50 21.97 -16.19
CA PHE A 240 -1.17 21.45 -16.45
C PHE A 240 -0.27 22.62 -16.86
N ILE A 241 0.95 22.65 -16.32
CA ILE A 241 1.95 23.67 -16.64
C ILE A 241 3.16 22.96 -17.22
N ASP A 242 3.56 23.34 -18.43
CA ASP A 242 4.90 23.02 -18.90
C ASP A 242 5.88 23.98 -18.22
N PHE A 243 6.52 23.44 -17.18
CA PHE A 243 7.50 24.15 -16.37
C PHE A 243 8.69 24.70 -17.18
N SER A 244 8.99 24.11 -18.34
CA SER A 244 10.15 24.47 -19.17
C SER A 244 9.85 25.52 -20.23
N THR A 245 8.60 25.59 -20.72
CA THR A 245 8.18 26.52 -21.78
C THR A 245 7.27 27.63 -21.29
N GLY A 246 6.66 27.46 -20.11
CA GLY A 246 5.63 28.35 -19.58
C GLY A 246 4.26 28.18 -20.26
N ASP A 247 4.08 27.14 -21.07
CA ASP A 247 2.78 26.78 -21.64
C ASP A 247 1.83 26.32 -20.53
N VAL A 248 0.55 26.69 -20.64
CA VAL A 248 -0.49 26.15 -19.77
C VAL A 248 -1.57 25.45 -20.59
N LEU A 249 -2.05 24.33 -20.07
CA LEU A 249 -3.17 23.57 -20.57
C LEU A 249 -4.23 23.51 -19.48
N GLN A 250 -5.36 24.18 -19.75
CA GLN A 250 -6.49 24.28 -18.84
C GLN A 250 -7.63 23.41 -19.38
N LEU A 251 -8.17 22.54 -18.55
CA LEU A 251 -9.26 21.62 -18.90
C LEU A 251 -10.45 21.88 -17.99
N SER A 252 -11.66 21.69 -18.48
CA SER A 252 -12.87 21.61 -17.66
C SER A 252 -13.71 20.42 -18.10
N GLY A 253 -14.32 19.73 -17.15
CA GLY A 253 -14.94 18.44 -17.42
C GLY A 253 -15.65 17.83 -16.21
N ARG A 254 -16.11 16.59 -16.40
CA ARG A 254 -16.87 15.83 -15.39
C ARG A 254 -16.02 14.78 -14.72
N THR A 255 -16.37 14.43 -13.48
CA THR A 255 -15.60 13.48 -12.68
C THR A 255 -16.41 12.36 -12.10
N ASP A 256 -15.78 11.20 -11.93
CA ASP A 256 -16.32 10.07 -11.17
C ASP A 256 -15.27 9.57 -10.17
N ILE A 257 -15.69 9.18 -8.97
CA ILE A 257 -14.80 8.63 -7.92
C ILE A 257 -14.96 7.12 -7.86
N ILE A 258 -13.85 6.40 -7.83
CA ILE A 258 -13.78 4.95 -7.74
C ILE A 258 -13.07 4.62 -6.42
N LEU A 259 -13.81 4.06 -5.46
CA LEU A 259 -13.31 3.82 -4.09
C LEU A 259 -12.69 2.42 -3.93
N ASP A 260 -13.06 1.46 -4.77
CA ASP A 260 -12.57 0.09 -4.73
C ASP A 260 -12.44 -0.49 -6.15
N GLY A 261 -11.71 -1.61 -6.27
CA GLY A 261 -11.58 -2.35 -7.51
C GLY A 261 -10.15 -2.81 -7.82
N PRO A 262 -10.01 -3.71 -8.81
CA PRO A 262 -8.75 -4.41 -9.08
C PRO A 262 -7.61 -3.48 -9.52
N GLN A 263 -7.93 -2.35 -10.17
CA GLN A 263 -6.91 -1.36 -10.55
C GLN A 263 -6.31 -0.63 -9.34
N ILE A 264 -7.11 -0.38 -8.30
CA ILE A 264 -6.62 0.24 -7.05
C ILE A 264 -5.70 -0.73 -6.33
N GLU A 265 -6.12 -1.99 -6.19
CA GLU A 265 -5.31 -3.04 -5.57
C GLU A 265 -3.97 -3.26 -6.29
N ALA A 266 -3.97 -3.15 -7.62
CA ALA A 266 -2.76 -3.34 -8.43
C ALA A 266 -1.85 -2.10 -8.47
N PHE A 267 -2.40 -0.88 -8.35
CA PHE A 267 -1.62 0.37 -8.41
C PHE A 267 -0.95 0.66 -7.07
N GLN A 268 0.38 0.53 -7.02
CA GLN A 268 1.14 0.77 -5.79
C GLN A 268 0.94 2.19 -5.24
N GLY A 269 0.44 2.25 -4.02
CA GLY A 269 0.24 3.49 -3.26
C GLY A 269 -1.07 4.23 -3.53
N ALA A 270 -1.85 3.83 -4.54
CA ALA A 270 -3.18 4.39 -4.77
C ALA A 270 -4.14 3.91 -3.67
N GLU A 271 -4.91 4.84 -3.11
CA GLU A 271 -5.96 4.51 -2.12
C GLU A 271 -7.35 4.49 -2.76
N ARG A 272 -7.46 5.11 -3.94
CA ARG A 272 -8.66 5.22 -4.77
C ARG A 272 -8.26 5.78 -6.13
N LEU A 273 -9.16 5.71 -7.09
CA LEU A 273 -9.02 6.39 -8.38
C LEU A 273 -10.14 7.42 -8.54
N TRP A 274 -9.92 8.37 -9.41
CA TRP A 274 -11.01 9.19 -9.94
C TRP A 274 -10.74 9.48 -11.41
N THR A 275 -11.81 9.71 -12.14
CA THR A 275 -11.71 9.91 -13.58
C THR A 275 -12.22 11.27 -13.97
N PHE A 276 -11.74 11.76 -15.10
CA PHE A 276 -12.07 13.08 -15.63
C PHE A 276 -12.36 12.98 -17.12
N GLU A 277 -13.61 13.25 -17.51
CA GLU A 277 -14.01 13.35 -18.91
C GLU A 277 -13.87 14.81 -19.35
N VAL A 278 -12.95 15.07 -20.29
CA VAL A 278 -12.66 16.43 -20.77
C VAL A 278 -13.85 16.95 -21.59
N GLU A 279 -14.43 18.09 -21.23
CA GLU A 279 -15.50 18.73 -22.02
C GLU A 279 -15.01 19.99 -22.73
N LYS A 280 -14.02 20.67 -22.14
CA LYS A 280 -13.41 21.89 -22.67
C LYS A 280 -11.90 21.87 -22.42
N LEU A 281 -11.16 22.37 -23.41
CA LEU A 281 -9.72 22.53 -23.38
C LEU A 281 -9.37 23.94 -23.85
N VAL A 282 -8.49 24.60 -23.09
CA VAL A 282 -7.84 25.86 -23.46
C VAL A 282 -6.33 25.69 -23.31
N ARG A 283 -5.59 25.77 -24.41
CA ARG A 283 -4.12 25.82 -24.40
C ARG A 283 -3.66 27.25 -24.62
N ARG A 284 -2.76 27.73 -23.76
CA ARG A 284 -2.19 29.09 -23.86
C ARG A 284 -0.65 28.99 -23.92
N PRO A 285 -0.07 29.11 -25.12
CA PRO A 285 1.38 28.99 -25.30
C PRO A 285 2.15 30.12 -24.60
N ALA A 286 3.23 29.75 -23.93
CA ALA A 286 4.14 30.58 -23.15
C ALA A 286 3.44 31.55 -22.18
N ALA A 287 2.24 31.20 -21.69
CA ALA A 287 1.37 32.05 -20.87
C ALA A 287 2.11 32.66 -19.66
N LEU A 288 3.08 31.94 -19.12
CA LEU A 288 3.82 32.31 -17.92
C LEU A 288 5.17 32.95 -18.24
N ALA A 289 5.60 33.89 -17.42
CA ALA A 289 6.95 34.48 -17.41
C ALA A 289 7.93 33.59 -16.63
N LEU A 290 7.44 32.75 -15.72
CA LEU A 290 8.25 31.85 -14.92
C LEU A 290 8.64 30.60 -15.69
N ARG A 291 9.89 30.17 -15.51
CA ARG A 291 10.44 28.89 -15.98
C ARG A 291 11.02 28.17 -14.80
N TRP A 292 10.82 26.87 -14.74
CA TRP A 292 11.26 26.06 -13.63
C TRP A 292 12.21 24.97 -14.11
N ARG A 293 13.34 24.86 -13.42
CA ARG A 293 14.27 23.75 -13.58
C ARG A 293 13.91 22.66 -12.58
N PHE A 294 13.81 21.43 -13.07
CA PHE A 294 13.61 20.24 -12.25
C PHE A 294 14.89 19.97 -11.43
N ASP A 295 14.77 19.92 -10.09
CA ASP A 295 15.89 19.68 -9.18
C ASP A 295 15.76 18.35 -8.40
N GLY A 296 14.60 17.69 -8.41
CA GLY A 296 14.45 16.35 -7.79
C GLY A 296 13.02 15.90 -7.52
N MET A 297 12.80 14.59 -7.58
CA MET A 297 11.50 13.99 -7.24
C MET A 297 11.22 14.09 -5.73
N SER A 298 9.94 14.23 -5.37
CA SER A 298 9.43 13.98 -4.03
C SER A 298 9.74 12.53 -3.62
N PRO A 299 10.36 12.29 -2.44
CA PRO A 299 10.55 10.94 -1.91
C PRO A 299 9.25 10.15 -1.85
N THR A 300 8.13 10.80 -1.52
CA THR A 300 6.81 10.14 -1.47
C THR A 300 6.31 9.75 -2.87
N SER A 301 6.67 10.49 -3.93
CA SER A 301 6.31 10.08 -5.30
C SER A 301 7.11 8.85 -5.76
N LEU A 302 8.31 8.63 -5.22
CA LEU A 302 9.09 7.42 -5.49
C LEU A 302 8.49 6.17 -4.81
N LEU A 303 7.57 6.35 -3.85
CA LEU A 303 6.80 5.28 -3.20
C LEU A 303 5.46 5.00 -3.91
N THR A 304 5.30 5.40 -5.17
CA THR A 304 4.10 5.09 -5.96
C THR A 304 4.45 4.21 -7.15
N GLY A 305 3.47 3.47 -7.67
CA GLY A 305 3.62 2.70 -8.90
C GLY A 305 3.38 3.53 -10.16
N THR A 306 3.41 2.84 -11.29
CA THR A 306 3.09 3.35 -12.63
C THR A 306 1.96 2.52 -13.25
N TRP A 307 1.27 3.08 -14.25
CA TRP A 307 0.23 2.35 -14.97
C TRP A 307 0.76 1.10 -15.69
N ALA A 308 2.00 1.13 -16.20
CA ALA A 308 2.63 -0.04 -16.81
C ALA A 308 2.79 -1.19 -15.80
N GLN A 309 3.24 -0.89 -14.57
CA GLN A 309 3.32 -1.88 -13.50
C GLN A 309 1.94 -2.40 -13.10
N THR A 310 0.93 -1.51 -13.02
CA THR A 310 -0.46 -1.87 -12.72
C THR A 310 -1.03 -2.83 -13.75
N ASP A 311 -0.89 -2.52 -15.05
CA ASP A 311 -1.39 -3.37 -16.14
C ASP A 311 -0.68 -4.74 -16.13
N ALA A 312 0.64 -4.76 -15.91
CA ALA A 312 1.41 -5.99 -15.80
C ALA A 312 0.96 -6.84 -14.58
N ARG A 313 0.66 -6.22 -13.43
CA ARG A 313 0.11 -6.90 -12.24
C ARG A 313 -1.29 -7.47 -12.48
N LEU A 314 -2.13 -6.76 -13.24
CA LEU A 314 -3.46 -7.26 -13.62
C LEU A 314 -3.35 -8.46 -14.55
N GLN A 315 -2.41 -8.45 -15.51
CA GLN A 315 -2.12 -9.62 -16.34
C GLN A 315 -1.63 -10.80 -15.49
N ALA A 316 -0.73 -10.55 -14.53
CA ALA A 316 -0.27 -11.56 -13.58
C ALA A 316 -1.43 -12.18 -12.77
N ARG A 317 -2.39 -11.36 -12.32
CA ARG A 317 -3.59 -11.83 -11.63
C ARG A 317 -4.49 -12.67 -12.53
N ALA A 318 -4.64 -12.28 -13.80
CA ALA A 318 -5.44 -13.03 -14.78
C ALA A 318 -4.88 -14.43 -15.08
N LEU A 319 -3.58 -14.65 -14.89
CA LEU A 319 -2.94 -15.96 -15.02
C LEU A 319 -3.24 -16.92 -13.86
N GLY A 320 -3.79 -16.43 -12.75
CA GLY A 320 -4.24 -17.24 -11.60
C GLY A 320 -3.16 -18.19 -11.06
N ASP A 321 -3.55 -19.44 -10.80
CA ASP A 321 -2.68 -20.51 -10.25
C ASP A 321 -1.87 -21.26 -11.33
N SER A 322 -1.69 -20.68 -12.52
CA SER A 322 -0.80 -21.27 -13.52
C SER A 322 0.66 -21.27 -13.06
N TRP A 323 1.42 -22.28 -13.52
CA TRP A 323 2.87 -22.32 -13.31
C TRP A 323 3.54 -21.33 -14.26
N ARG A 324 4.09 -20.26 -13.71
CA ARG A 324 4.73 -19.16 -14.43
C ARG A 324 6.26 -19.25 -14.33
N PRO A 325 7.01 -18.95 -15.41
CA PRO A 325 8.47 -18.91 -15.37
C PRO A 325 8.96 -17.64 -14.67
N LEU A 326 9.85 -17.82 -13.69
CA LEU A 326 10.57 -16.76 -12.99
C LEU A 326 12.07 -16.93 -13.18
N LEU A 327 12.71 -15.91 -13.72
CA LEU A 327 14.16 -15.84 -13.92
C LEU A 327 14.88 -15.56 -12.60
N VAL A 328 15.93 -16.33 -12.30
CA VAL A 328 16.85 -16.06 -11.20
C VAL A 328 17.79 -14.92 -11.61
N THR A 329 17.59 -13.75 -11.03
CA THR A 329 18.36 -12.54 -11.39
C THR A 329 19.54 -12.28 -10.46
N ARG A 330 19.48 -12.76 -9.22
CA ARG A 330 20.54 -12.59 -8.22
C ARG A 330 20.50 -13.71 -7.18
N ILE A 331 21.67 -14.09 -6.67
CA ILE A 331 21.82 -15.04 -5.55
C ILE A 331 22.77 -14.42 -4.52
N GLU A 332 22.37 -14.42 -3.26
CA GLU A 332 23.16 -13.85 -2.16
C GLU A 332 23.29 -14.83 -1.00
N ARG A 333 24.45 -14.80 -0.32
CA ARG A 333 24.67 -15.58 0.90
C ARG A 333 24.32 -14.70 2.09
N GLU A 334 23.27 -15.07 2.80
CA GLU A 334 22.77 -14.31 3.96
C GLU A 334 23.42 -14.76 5.26
N SER A 335 23.72 -16.06 5.37
CA SER A 335 24.45 -16.62 6.51
C SER A 335 25.23 -17.88 6.08
N GLN A 336 25.80 -18.64 7.01
CA GLN A 336 26.46 -19.89 6.66
C GLN A 336 25.53 -20.97 6.09
N HIS A 337 24.23 -20.89 6.38
CA HIS A 337 23.26 -21.91 5.98
C HIS A 337 22.09 -21.37 5.15
N ILE A 338 21.97 -20.04 4.99
CA ILE A 338 20.88 -19.40 4.27
C ILE A 338 21.40 -18.68 3.03
N ARG A 339 20.70 -18.86 1.91
CA ARG A 339 20.92 -18.12 0.65
C ARG A 339 19.63 -17.50 0.16
N SER A 340 19.70 -16.25 -0.28
CA SER A 340 18.63 -15.55 -0.98
C SER A 340 18.71 -15.81 -2.47
N ILE A 341 17.55 -16.00 -3.09
CA ILE A 341 17.38 -16.13 -4.54
C ILE A 341 16.35 -15.09 -4.96
N TYR A 342 16.76 -14.18 -5.83
CA TYR A 342 15.93 -13.12 -6.37
C TYR A 342 15.36 -13.55 -7.71
N LEU A 343 14.07 -13.30 -7.87
CA LEU A 343 13.25 -13.80 -8.96
C LEU A 343 12.53 -12.64 -9.63
N GLN A 344 12.48 -12.66 -10.96
CA GLN A 344 11.66 -11.76 -11.78
C GLN A 344 10.84 -12.56 -12.79
N PRO A 345 9.61 -12.11 -13.13
CA PRO A 345 8.83 -12.73 -14.21
C PRO A 345 9.55 -12.69 -15.55
N ASP A 346 9.50 -13.80 -16.31
CA ASP A 346 10.09 -13.93 -17.64
C ASP A 346 9.02 -14.17 -18.74
N ASP A 347 7.74 -14.08 -18.39
CA ASP A 347 6.59 -14.36 -19.26
C ASP A 347 5.92 -13.11 -19.84
N GLY A 348 6.50 -11.93 -19.62
CA GLY A 348 5.94 -10.64 -20.04
C GLY A 348 4.76 -10.16 -19.19
N ALA A 349 4.23 -11.00 -18.29
CA ALA A 349 3.31 -10.57 -17.26
C ALA A 349 4.08 -9.99 -16.06
N GLY A 350 3.42 -9.16 -15.26
CA GLY A 350 4.07 -8.47 -14.16
C GLY A 350 4.29 -9.33 -12.91
N MET A 351 4.74 -8.65 -11.86
CA MET A 351 4.80 -9.23 -10.53
C MET A 351 3.40 -9.63 -10.05
N PRO A 352 3.25 -10.77 -9.36
CA PRO A 352 2.00 -11.09 -8.68
C PRO A 352 1.76 -10.10 -7.53
N VAL A 353 0.50 -9.78 -7.28
CA VAL A 353 0.09 -9.07 -6.05
C VAL A 353 0.02 -10.08 -4.91
N PHE A 354 0.60 -9.74 -3.76
CA PHE A 354 0.63 -10.60 -2.58
C PHE A 354 0.66 -9.78 -1.29
N GLN A 355 0.46 -10.44 -0.16
CA GLN A 355 0.55 -9.84 1.17
C GLN A 355 1.83 -10.27 1.88
N ALA A 356 2.43 -9.36 2.64
CA ALA A 356 3.67 -9.62 3.36
C ALA A 356 3.50 -10.77 4.36
N GLY A 357 4.37 -11.78 4.25
CA GLY A 357 4.29 -13.03 5.02
C GLY A 357 3.84 -14.25 4.21
N GLN A 358 3.21 -14.05 3.05
CA GLN A 358 2.85 -15.15 2.13
C GLN A 358 4.07 -15.91 1.59
N HIS A 359 3.83 -17.10 1.05
CA HIS A 359 4.85 -17.97 0.48
C HIS A 359 4.63 -18.23 -1.01
N LEU A 360 5.72 -18.56 -1.70
CA LEU A 360 5.75 -18.85 -3.13
C LEU A 360 5.85 -20.37 -3.35
N PRO A 361 4.82 -21.02 -3.94
CA PRO A 361 4.92 -22.41 -4.40
C PRO A 361 5.83 -22.51 -5.63
N LEU A 362 6.83 -23.38 -5.56
CA LEU A 362 7.81 -23.63 -6.62
C LEU A 362 7.83 -25.10 -7.02
N ARG A 363 7.96 -25.34 -8.33
CA ARG A 363 8.07 -26.68 -8.92
C ARG A 363 9.51 -26.97 -9.34
N PHE A 364 9.99 -28.15 -8.96
CA PHE A 364 11.33 -28.64 -9.27
C PHE A 364 11.25 -30.03 -9.89
N ASN A 365 12.00 -30.28 -10.96
CA ASN A 365 12.13 -31.61 -11.55
C ASN A 365 13.54 -32.14 -11.27
N LEU A 366 13.68 -32.98 -10.25
CA LEU A 366 14.96 -33.49 -9.78
C LEU A 366 14.98 -35.02 -9.87
N GLY A 367 16.01 -35.59 -10.49
CA GLY A 367 16.15 -37.06 -10.58
C GLY A 367 15.00 -37.77 -11.31
N GLY A 368 14.28 -37.07 -12.19
CA GLY A 368 13.11 -37.60 -12.89
C GLY A 368 11.79 -37.51 -12.10
N GLU A 369 11.81 -36.94 -10.89
CA GLU A 369 10.60 -36.71 -10.08
C GLU A 369 10.28 -35.22 -9.94
N THR A 370 8.98 -34.91 -9.92
CA THR A 370 8.49 -33.55 -9.63
C THR A 370 8.34 -33.37 -8.11
N HIS A 371 8.93 -32.30 -7.59
CA HIS A 371 8.81 -31.86 -6.22
C HIS A 371 8.22 -30.45 -6.19
N ILE A 372 7.21 -30.24 -5.35
CA ILE A 372 6.67 -28.91 -5.05
C ILE A 372 7.14 -28.51 -3.65
N ARG A 373 7.68 -27.29 -3.51
CA ARG A 373 8.06 -26.72 -2.22
C ARG A 373 7.57 -25.29 -2.13
N THR A 374 7.18 -24.87 -0.94
CA THR A 374 6.82 -23.49 -0.65
C THR A 374 7.93 -22.82 0.15
N TYR A 375 8.24 -21.57 -0.19
CA TYR A 375 9.17 -20.74 0.56
C TYR A 375 8.52 -19.40 0.84
N SER A 376 8.53 -18.93 2.09
CA SER A 376 8.04 -17.59 2.41
C SER A 376 8.77 -16.56 1.56
N LEU A 377 8.01 -15.61 1.02
CA LEU A 377 8.59 -14.44 0.40
C LEU A 377 9.26 -13.63 1.50
N SER A 378 10.54 -13.35 1.29
CA SER A 378 11.38 -12.52 2.15
C SER A 378 11.54 -11.10 1.60
N SER A 379 11.00 -10.83 0.40
CA SER A 379 10.73 -9.48 -0.10
C SER A 379 9.35 -9.00 0.34
N ALA A 380 9.13 -7.69 0.32
CA ALA A 380 7.83 -7.08 0.59
C ALA A 380 6.98 -6.98 -0.68
N PRO A 381 5.64 -6.90 -0.57
CA PRO A 381 4.74 -6.57 -1.69
C PRO A 381 5.09 -5.27 -2.41
N SER A 382 5.71 -4.33 -1.70
CA SER A 382 6.17 -3.04 -2.22
C SER A 382 7.49 -3.09 -3.00
N ASP A 383 8.19 -4.23 -2.99
CA ASP A 383 9.42 -4.44 -3.76
C ASP A 383 9.12 -4.74 -5.24
N ASP A 384 10.08 -4.44 -6.12
CA ASP A 384 10.04 -4.74 -7.56
C ASP A 384 10.68 -6.09 -7.92
N PHE A 385 10.96 -6.92 -6.92
CA PHE A 385 11.49 -8.29 -7.05
C PHE A 385 10.77 -9.25 -6.09
N LEU A 386 10.74 -10.54 -6.44
CA LEU A 386 10.43 -11.60 -5.49
C LEU A 386 11.74 -12.13 -4.91
N ARG A 387 11.78 -12.41 -3.60
CA ARG A 387 12.94 -13.03 -2.95
C ARG A 387 12.51 -14.18 -2.07
N ILE A 388 13.04 -15.36 -2.32
CA ILE A 388 12.99 -16.47 -1.36
C ILE A 388 14.34 -16.58 -0.66
N SER A 389 14.35 -17.00 0.61
CA SER A 389 15.58 -17.19 1.38
C SER A 389 15.58 -18.58 1.98
N VAL A 390 16.52 -19.41 1.54
CA VAL A 390 16.47 -20.86 1.69
C VAL A 390 17.56 -21.34 2.62
N LYS A 391 17.17 -22.00 3.71
CA LYS A 391 18.09 -22.78 4.56
C LYS A 391 18.39 -24.13 3.91
N ARG A 392 19.66 -24.56 3.89
CA ARG A 392 20.06 -25.86 3.33
C ARG A 392 19.67 -27.02 4.25
N GLU A 393 18.56 -27.68 3.93
CA GLU A 393 17.98 -28.78 4.71
C GLU A 393 17.08 -29.66 3.81
N GLY A 394 17.60 -30.78 3.31
CA GLY A 394 16.89 -31.70 2.41
C GLY A 394 17.27 -31.59 0.92
N LEU A 395 16.57 -32.34 0.07
CA LEU A 395 16.91 -32.52 -1.35
C LEU A 395 16.85 -31.22 -2.17
N VAL A 396 15.68 -30.57 -2.20
CA VAL A 396 15.43 -29.36 -3.02
C VAL A 396 16.28 -28.18 -2.54
N SER A 397 16.35 -27.95 -1.23
CA SER A 397 17.18 -26.87 -0.67
C SER A 397 18.68 -27.11 -0.90
N THR A 398 19.16 -28.36 -0.94
CA THR A 398 20.54 -28.68 -1.34
C THR A 398 20.78 -28.35 -2.81
N HIS A 399 19.85 -28.70 -3.70
CA HIS A 399 19.92 -28.31 -5.11
C HIS A 399 19.98 -26.77 -5.27
N LEU A 400 19.12 -26.03 -4.57
CA LEU A 400 19.14 -24.56 -4.55
C LEU A 400 20.43 -23.96 -3.96
N HIS A 401 21.20 -24.71 -3.18
CA HIS A 401 22.50 -24.23 -2.66
C HIS A 401 23.68 -24.60 -3.55
N GLN A 402 23.59 -25.70 -4.30
CA GLN A 402 24.74 -26.26 -5.01
C GLN A 402 24.69 -26.10 -6.52
N GLN A 403 23.48 -26.01 -7.10
CA GLN A 403 23.29 -26.14 -8.55
C GLN A 403 22.65 -24.91 -9.19
N ILE A 404 21.77 -24.19 -8.50
CA ILE A 404 21.09 -23.00 -9.05
C ILE A 404 22.09 -21.88 -9.37
N ARG A 405 21.86 -21.17 -10.47
CA ARG A 405 22.68 -20.06 -10.98
C ARG A 405 21.80 -18.89 -11.39
N VAL A 406 22.41 -17.70 -11.45
CA VAL A 406 21.81 -16.55 -12.13
C VAL A 406 21.60 -16.90 -13.60
N GLY A 407 20.39 -16.62 -14.11
CA GLY A 407 19.95 -17.00 -15.45
C GLY A 407 19.10 -18.27 -15.50
N ASP A 408 19.04 -19.07 -14.43
CA ASP A 408 18.14 -20.22 -14.38
C ASP A 408 16.68 -19.76 -14.26
N VAL A 409 15.75 -20.58 -14.75
CA VAL A 409 14.30 -20.32 -14.66
C VAL A 409 13.67 -21.31 -13.68
N LEU A 410 12.91 -20.78 -12.71
CA LEU A 410 12.10 -21.55 -11.78
C LEU A 410 10.62 -21.36 -12.12
N GLU A 411 9.84 -22.42 -12.00
CA GLU A 411 8.39 -22.33 -12.19
C GLU A 411 7.70 -22.09 -10.85
N ALA A 412 6.86 -21.05 -10.79
CA ALA A 412 6.14 -20.63 -9.60
C ALA A 412 4.63 -20.49 -9.85
N ARG A 413 3.81 -20.75 -8.84
CA ARG A 413 2.42 -20.27 -8.82
C ARG A 413 2.34 -18.88 -8.17
N ALA A 414 1.15 -18.28 -8.20
CA ALA A 414 0.86 -17.09 -7.41
C ALA A 414 1.19 -17.32 -5.92
N PRO A 415 1.64 -16.29 -5.19
CA PRO A 415 1.86 -16.39 -3.75
C PRO A 415 0.58 -16.79 -2.99
N GLN A 416 0.74 -17.59 -1.94
CA GLN A 416 -0.36 -18.18 -1.16
C GLN A 416 -0.09 -18.05 0.35
N GLY A 417 -1.13 -18.29 1.15
CA GLY A 417 -1.06 -18.34 2.61
C GLY A 417 -1.73 -17.16 3.31
N HIS A 418 -2.01 -17.33 4.59
CA HIS A 418 -2.75 -16.37 5.41
C HIS A 418 -1.92 -15.82 6.59
N PHE A 419 -0.70 -16.32 6.78
CA PHE A 419 0.26 -15.78 7.73
C PHE A 419 0.78 -14.42 7.23
N THR A 420 0.00 -13.39 7.51
CA THR A 420 0.18 -12.04 6.96
C THR A 420 0.16 -10.99 8.06
N VAL A 421 0.61 -9.78 7.74
CA VAL A 421 0.51 -8.62 8.64
C VAL A 421 -0.47 -7.59 8.08
N ALA A 422 -1.18 -6.91 8.97
CA ALA A 422 -1.84 -5.64 8.66
C ALA A 422 -0.84 -4.48 8.88
N PRO A 423 -0.17 -3.95 7.83
CA PRO A 423 0.93 -3.00 8.01
C PRO A 423 0.48 -1.61 8.49
N LEU A 424 -0.80 -1.27 8.29
CA LEU A 424 -1.40 0.02 8.66
C LEU A 424 -2.16 0.00 10.00
N GLU A 425 -2.19 -1.15 10.68
CA GLU A 425 -2.77 -1.29 12.02
C GLU A 425 -2.01 -0.41 13.03
N GLN A 426 -2.71 0.05 14.06
CA GLN A 426 -2.20 0.98 15.05
C GLN A 426 -1.71 0.31 16.33
N ARG A 427 -2.23 -0.89 16.62
CA ARG A 427 -1.70 -1.75 17.68
C ARG A 427 -0.21 -2.04 17.44
N PRO A 428 0.65 -2.00 18.46
CA PRO A 428 2.04 -2.41 18.32
C PRO A 428 2.17 -3.85 17.78
N LEU A 429 3.30 -4.13 17.16
CA LEU A 429 3.62 -5.41 16.53
C LEU A 429 4.88 -6.00 17.16
N VAL A 430 4.84 -7.28 17.53
CA VAL A 430 6.02 -8.01 18.03
C VAL A 430 6.29 -9.21 17.14
N LEU A 431 7.37 -9.14 16.36
CA LEU A 431 7.84 -10.18 15.45
C LEU A 431 8.89 -11.06 16.16
N LEU A 432 8.61 -12.34 16.32
CA LEU A 432 9.45 -13.31 17.04
C LEU A 432 9.97 -14.37 16.05
N ALA A 433 11.23 -14.20 15.64
CA ALA A 433 11.86 -15.03 14.62
C ALA A 433 12.93 -15.96 15.22
N ALA A 434 12.97 -17.22 14.76
CA ALA A 434 14.10 -18.12 15.02
C ALA A 434 14.70 -18.72 13.74
N GLY A 435 16.00 -18.52 13.54
CA GLY A 435 16.73 -19.03 12.37
C GLY A 435 16.12 -18.55 11.06
N VAL A 436 15.82 -19.47 10.14
CA VAL A 436 15.16 -19.14 8.87
C VAL A 436 13.72 -18.63 9.06
N GLY A 437 13.12 -18.81 10.24
CA GLY A 437 11.82 -18.24 10.68
C GLY A 437 11.67 -16.74 10.41
N ILE A 438 12.78 -16.02 10.28
CA ILE A 438 12.77 -14.58 9.98
C ILE A 438 12.22 -14.25 8.59
N THR A 439 12.16 -15.17 7.63
CA THR A 439 11.84 -14.83 6.24
C THR A 439 10.47 -14.16 6.03
N PRO A 440 9.33 -14.71 6.51
CA PRO A 440 8.05 -13.99 6.42
C PRO A 440 8.04 -12.73 7.29
N LEU A 441 8.70 -12.74 8.46
CA LEU A 441 8.73 -11.60 9.39
C LEU A 441 9.53 -10.42 8.80
N LEU A 442 10.57 -10.68 8.02
CA LEU A 442 11.32 -9.66 7.30
C LEU A 442 10.46 -9.03 6.21
N SER A 443 9.70 -9.82 5.45
CA SER A 443 8.71 -9.31 4.48
C SER A 443 7.70 -8.39 5.17
N MET A 444 7.15 -8.82 6.32
CA MET A 444 6.22 -8.03 7.12
C MET A 444 6.85 -6.72 7.61
N LEU A 445 8.07 -6.75 8.14
CA LEU A 445 8.76 -5.57 8.63
C LEU A 445 9.05 -4.57 7.50
N ARG A 446 9.54 -5.06 6.35
CA ARG A 446 9.78 -4.23 5.16
C ARG A 446 8.50 -3.52 4.73
N GLU A 447 7.38 -4.23 4.69
CA GLU A 447 6.09 -3.66 4.30
C GLU A 447 5.55 -2.66 5.34
N VAL A 448 5.70 -2.94 6.64
CA VAL A 448 5.36 -1.99 7.72
C VAL A 448 6.13 -0.68 7.57
N VAL A 449 7.44 -0.75 7.33
CA VAL A 449 8.28 0.44 7.14
C VAL A 449 7.86 1.19 5.87
N TYR A 450 7.68 0.48 4.75
CA TYR A 450 7.26 1.09 3.49
C TYR A 450 5.92 1.83 3.61
N GLN A 451 4.90 1.16 4.14
CA GLN A 451 3.57 1.73 4.30
C GLN A 451 3.56 2.89 5.29
N GLY A 452 4.37 2.79 6.35
CA GLY A 452 4.50 3.86 7.32
C GLY A 452 5.23 5.10 6.76
N LEU A 453 6.22 4.94 5.89
CA LEU A 453 6.83 6.06 5.16
C LEU A 453 5.84 6.72 4.21
N ARG A 454 5.07 5.91 3.46
CA ARG A 454 4.04 6.39 2.52
C ARG A 454 2.95 7.20 3.22
N THR A 455 2.45 6.69 4.35
CA THR A 455 1.35 7.30 5.13
C THR A 455 1.82 8.23 6.24
N ARG A 456 3.14 8.37 6.44
CA ARG A 456 3.81 9.14 7.50
C ARG A 456 3.49 8.68 8.92
N ARG A 457 3.11 7.41 9.09
CA ARG A 457 2.85 6.78 10.39
C ARG A 457 3.29 5.33 10.35
N ILE A 458 4.49 5.05 10.85
CA ILE A 458 5.02 3.69 10.96
C ILE A 458 4.39 3.01 12.18
N ARG A 459 3.89 1.78 11.98
CA ARG A 459 3.36 0.93 13.05
C ARG A 459 4.49 0.58 14.04
N PRO A 460 4.36 0.88 15.34
CA PRO A 460 5.39 0.54 16.33
C PRO A 460 5.69 -0.95 16.32
N THR A 461 6.95 -1.33 16.09
CA THR A 461 7.33 -2.73 15.88
C THR A 461 8.60 -3.12 16.61
N TRP A 462 8.56 -4.27 17.31
CA TRP A 462 9.74 -4.97 17.78
C TRP A 462 9.99 -6.21 16.91
N LEU A 463 11.23 -6.44 16.50
CA LEU A 463 11.69 -7.69 15.92
C LEU A 463 12.73 -8.34 16.83
N LEU A 464 12.43 -9.52 17.35
CA LEU A 464 13.38 -10.34 18.09
C LEU A 464 13.85 -11.47 17.19
N GLN A 465 15.15 -11.48 16.88
CA GLN A 465 15.78 -12.48 16.02
C GLN A 465 16.66 -13.40 16.86
N SER A 466 16.24 -14.65 17.03
CA SER A 466 17.04 -15.69 17.70
C SER A 466 17.82 -16.52 16.68
N SER A 467 19.13 -16.65 16.89
CA SER A 467 20.03 -17.52 16.14
C SER A 467 20.88 -18.38 17.09
N ARG A 468 21.50 -19.43 16.56
CA ARG A 468 22.41 -20.27 17.36
C ARG A 468 23.72 -19.55 17.60
N SER A 469 24.41 -19.16 16.52
CA SER A 469 25.66 -18.41 16.56
C SER A 469 25.58 -17.19 15.63
N LEU A 470 26.58 -16.31 15.65
CA LEU A 470 26.64 -15.14 14.79
C LEU A 470 26.71 -15.55 13.31
N ALA A 471 27.47 -16.60 12.98
CA ALA A 471 27.55 -17.13 11.61
C ALA A 471 26.21 -17.65 11.04
N ASP A 472 25.26 -18.00 11.92
CA ASP A 472 23.92 -18.44 11.55
C ASP A 472 22.93 -17.29 11.30
N GLN A 473 23.23 -16.07 11.75
CA GLN A 473 22.31 -14.93 11.76
C GLN A 473 22.24 -14.22 10.39
N PRO A 474 21.10 -14.26 9.67
CA PRO A 474 20.97 -13.62 8.36
C PRO A 474 20.51 -12.15 8.44
N PHE A 475 20.63 -11.42 7.31
CA PHE A 475 19.99 -10.12 7.04
C PHE A 475 20.44 -8.91 7.88
N ARG A 476 21.58 -8.96 8.58
CA ARG A 476 22.02 -7.88 9.48
C ARG A 476 22.04 -6.49 8.81
N GLN A 477 22.72 -6.37 7.66
CA GLN A 477 22.81 -5.11 6.91
C GLN A 477 21.46 -4.59 6.42
N GLU A 478 20.52 -5.48 6.11
CA GLU A 478 19.19 -5.10 5.63
C GLU A 478 18.34 -4.58 6.78
N LEU A 479 18.39 -5.23 7.94
CA LEU A 479 17.72 -4.78 9.16
C LEU A 479 18.26 -3.41 9.60
N ASP A 480 19.57 -3.18 9.52
CA ASP A 480 20.17 -1.89 9.88
C ASP A 480 19.61 -0.75 8.99
N ARG A 481 19.49 -0.98 7.67
CA ARG A 481 18.85 0.00 6.76
C ARG A 481 17.36 0.22 7.05
N LEU A 482 16.64 -0.81 7.49
CA LEU A 482 15.23 -0.65 7.87
C LEU A 482 15.10 0.21 9.13
N LEU A 483 16.00 0.03 10.11
CA LEU A 483 16.06 0.85 11.32
C LEU A 483 16.37 2.32 11.00
N GLU A 484 17.34 2.59 10.11
CA GLU A 484 17.66 3.95 9.66
C GLU A 484 16.44 4.67 9.07
N ASN A 485 15.64 3.97 8.27
CA ASN A 485 14.44 4.52 7.65
C ASN A 485 13.27 4.69 8.63
N ALA A 486 13.15 3.79 9.60
CA ALA A 486 12.03 3.75 10.52
C ALA A 486 12.18 4.67 11.74
N GLY A 487 13.42 5.05 12.08
CA GLY A 487 13.73 5.74 13.33
C GLY A 487 13.28 4.93 14.54
N ASP A 488 12.77 5.60 15.57
CA ASP A 488 12.41 4.97 16.85
C ASP A 488 11.16 4.07 16.79
N ALA A 489 10.44 4.07 15.67
CA ALA A 489 9.22 3.29 15.51
C ALA A 489 9.49 1.78 15.38
N VAL A 490 10.69 1.39 14.94
CA VAL A 490 11.10 -0.02 14.82
C VAL A 490 12.31 -0.26 15.70
N ARG A 491 12.27 -1.36 16.45
CA ARG A 491 13.39 -1.82 17.27
C ARG A 491 13.70 -3.27 16.96
N VAL A 492 14.98 -3.63 16.94
CA VAL A 492 15.44 -5.00 16.68
C VAL A 492 16.29 -5.46 17.86
N MET A 493 16.08 -6.70 18.32
CA MET A 493 16.93 -7.36 19.30
C MET A 493 17.40 -8.71 18.74
N ARG A 494 18.70 -8.92 18.74
CA ARG A 494 19.41 -10.07 18.18
C ARG A 494 19.95 -10.94 19.31
N LEU A 495 19.46 -12.17 19.39
CA LEU A 495 19.83 -13.11 20.45
C LEU A 495 20.62 -14.28 19.89
N LEU A 496 21.70 -14.65 20.58
CA LEU A 496 22.51 -15.83 20.27
C LEU A 496 22.43 -16.83 21.43
N SER A 497 22.08 -18.07 21.12
CA SER A 497 21.97 -19.13 22.14
C SER A 497 23.27 -19.89 22.40
N GLN A 498 24.22 -19.80 21.47
CA GLN A 498 25.57 -20.40 21.51
C GLN A 498 26.54 -19.49 20.72
N PRO A 499 26.83 -18.28 21.23
CA PRO A 499 27.75 -17.35 20.57
C PRO A 499 29.15 -17.97 20.46
N GLU A 500 29.86 -17.62 19.39
CA GLU A 500 31.27 -17.95 19.23
C GLU A 500 32.11 -17.28 20.33
N ALA A 501 33.26 -17.86 20.68
CA ALA A 501 34.04 -17.43 21.84
C ALA A 501 34.64 -16.00 21.70
N ASP A 502 34.77 -15.53 20.46
CA ASP A 502 35.31 -14.21 20.08
C ASP A 502 34.22 -13.16 19.82
N VAL A 503 32.95 -13.51 20.04
CA VAL A 503 31.79 -12.64 19.79
C VAL A 503 31.31 -12.02 21.10
N GLN A 504 31.10 -10.70 21.11
CA GLN A 504 30.80 -9.93 22.33
C GLN A 504 29.34 -9.45 22.40
N GLU A 505 28.69 -9.71 23.53
CA GLU A 505 27.35 -9.21 23.85
C GLU A 505 27.37 -7.67 24.02
N GLY A 506 26.38 -6.99 23.44
CA GLY A 506 26.29 -5.52 23.37
C GLY A 506 27.02 -4.89 22.19
N GLU A 507 27.85 -5.65 21.46
CA GLU A 507 28.55 -5.19 20.25
C GLU A 507 28.12 -5.99 19.01
N ASP A 508 28.31 -7.31 19.05
CA ASP A 508 28.02 -8.20 17.92
C ASP A 508 26.57 -8.70 17.90
N PHE A 509 25.96 -8.79 19.08
CA PHE A 509 24.58 -9.21 19.30
C PHE A 509 24.07 -8.58 20.61
N ASP A 510 22.76 -8.57 20.81
CA ASP A 510 22.15 -7.79 21.88
C ASP A 510 22.02 -8.57 23.18
N ARG A 511 21.72 -9.89 23.11
CA ARG A 511 21.52 -10.69 24.33
C ARG A 511 21.89 -12.16 24.19
N HIS A 512 22.56 -12.73 25.20
CA HIS A 512 22.83 -14.16 25.25
C HIS A 512 21.60 -14.95 25.73
N GLY A 513 21.25 -16.02 25.01
CA GLY A 513 20.16 -16.92 25.36
C GLY A 513 19.14 -17.11 24.24
N ARG A 514 17.89 -17.41 24.64
CA ARG A 514 16.74 -17.62 23.73
C ARG A 514 15.64 -16.62 24.08
N ILE A 515 14.72 -16.41 23.14
CA ILE A 515 13.50 -15.66 23.40
C ILE A 515 12.62 -16.52 24.31
N ASP A 516 12.16 -15.96 25.43
CA ASP A 516 11.22 -16.57 26.36
C ASP A 516 10.25 -15.52 26.93
N GLY A 517 9.24 -15.97 27.69
CA GLY A 517 8.25 -15.06 28.27
C GLY A 517 8.81 -14.08 29.29
N ALA A 518 9.95 -14.39 29.94
CA ALA A 518 10.58 -13.46 30.88
C ALA A 518 11.20 -12.28 30.14
N LEU A 519 11.92 -12.55 29.06
CA LEU A 519 12.44 -11.51 28.17
C LEU A 519 11.32 -10.62 27.63
N LEU A 520 10.20 -11.20 27.19
CA LEU A 520 9.09 -10.41 26.65
C LEU A 520 8.48 -9.49 27.71
N ARG A 521 8.32 -9.96 28.96
CA ARG A 521 7.86 -9.12 30.07
C ARG A 521 8.83 -7.98 30.40
N ASP A 522 10.13 -8.26 30.37
CA ASP A 522 11.14 -7.24 30.65
C ASP A 522 11.19 -6.18 29.53
N LEU A 523 10.91 -6.57 28.29
CA LEU A 523 11.04 -5.71 27.11
C LEU A 523 9.79 -4.85 26.85
N LEU A 524 8.61 -5.43 27.09
CA LEU A 524 7.33 -4.82 26.75
C LEU A 524 6.72 -4.22 28.01
N GLU A 525 7.04 -2.94 28.27
CA GLU A 525 6.43 -2.17 29.37
C GLU A 525 4.99 -1.77 29.01
N VAL A 526 4.06 -2.73 29.02
CA VAL A 526 2.63 -2.49 28.75
C VAL A 526 1.75 -3.00 29.89
N GLU A 527 0.64 -2.29 30.13
CA GLU A 527 -0.38 -2.70 31.11
C GLU A 527 -1.25 -3.84 30.59
N ASP A 528 -1.43 -3.91 29.25
CA ASP A 528 -2.33 -4.84 28.58
C ASP A 528 -1.71 -5.35 27.27
N TYR A 529 -1.34 -6.63 27.26
CA TYR A 529 -0.73 -7.28 26.10
C TYR A 529 -1.72 -7.56 24.97
N ASP A 530 -3.03 -7.55 25.24
CA ASP A 530 -4.06 -7.80 24.22
C ASP A 530 -4.19 -6.67 23.18
N GLN A 531 -3.50 -5.55 23.43
CA GLN A 531 -3.34 -4.43 22.52
C GLN A 531 -2.14 -4.58 21.58
N ILE A 532 -1.41 -5.70 21.67
CA ILE A 532 -0.25 -6.02 20.83
C ILE A 532 -0.58 -7.22 19.95
N ASP A 533 -0.23 -7.15 18.67
CA ASP A 533 -0.26 -8.34 17.82
C ASP A 533 1.13 -9.02 17.86
N PHE A 534 1.16 -10.32 18.12
CA PHE A 534 2.37 -11.14 18.15
C PHE A 534 2.43 -12.02 16.91
N VAL A 535 3.59 -12.06 16.27
CA VAL A 535 3.83 -12.88 15.08
C VAL A 535 5.05 -13.77 15.31
N VAL A 536 4.85 -15.08 15.34
CA VAL A 536 5.87 -16.06 15.73
C VAL A 536 6.19 -16.98 14.56
N CYS A 537 7.46 -17.09 14.18
CA CYS A 537 7.89 -18.04 13.15
C CYS A 537 9.26 -18.66 13.46
N GLY A 538 9.33 -19.98 13.38
CA GLY A 538 10.53 -20.74 13.69
C GLY A 538 10.33 -22.25 13.76
N PRO A 539 11.28 -22.99 14.35
CA PRO A 539 11.14 -24.43 14.60
C PRO A 539 9.97 -24.75 15.52
N GLY A 540 9.35 -25.92 15.37
CA GLY A 540 8.12 -26.30 16.10
C GLY A 540 8.20 -26.14 17.63
N GLY A 541 9.31 -26.57 18.25
CA GLY A 541 9.50 -26.42 19.70
C GLY A 541 9.66 -24.95 20.16
N PHE A 542 10.26 -24.10 19.33
CA PHE A 542 10.35 -22.65 19.59
C PHE A 542 8.97 -22.00 19.50
N THR A 543 8.24 -22.28 18.41
CA THR A 543 6.92 -21.68 18.18
C THR A 543 5.91 -22.13 19.23
N GLN A 544 5.86 -23.42 19.58
CA GLN A 544 4.96 -23.91 20.64
C GLN A 544 5.31 -23.32 22.01
N GLY A 545 6.60 -23.30 22.38
CA GLY A 545 7.02 -22.77 23.70
C GLY A 545 6.71 -21.28 23.87
N LEU A 546 6.90 -20.47 22.81
CA LEU A 546 6.51 -19.06 22.84
C LEU A 546 4.99 -18.88 22.80
N TYR A 547 4.28 -19.68 22.01
CA TYR A 547 2.82 -19.67 22.01
C TYR A 547 2.25 -19.91 23.42
N ASP A 548 2.72 -20.97 24.09
CA ASP A 548 2.29 -21.31 25.45
C ASP A 548 2.66 -20.18 26.43
N SER A 549 3.88 -19.63 26.32
CA SER A 549 4.31 -18.50 27.17
C SER A 549 3.44 -17.25 26.97
N LEU A 550 2.99 -16.97 25.74
CA LEU A 550 2.10 -15.85 25.44
C LEU A 550 0.69 -16.10 26.00
N ARG A 551 0.18 -17.33 25.91
CA ARG A 551 -1.10 -17.71 26.55
C ARG A 551 -1.02 -17.62 28.08
N ASP A 552 0.10 -18.00 28.69
CA ASP A 552 0.35 -17.85 30.13
C ASP A 552 0.42 -16.38 30.59
N LEU A 553 0.69 -15.46 29.65
CA LEU A 553 0.60 -14.01 29.85
C LEU A 553 -0.83 -13.46 29.63
N ASP A 554 -1.83 -14.34 29.53
CA ASP A 554 -3.25 -14.03 29.30
C ASP A 554 -3.53 -13.33 27.95
N ILE A 555 -2.64 -13.50 26.96
CA ILE A 555 -2.83 -12.95 25.61
C ILE A 555 -3.80 -13.83 24.85
N ARG A 556 -4.84 -13.24 24.24
CA ARG A 556 -5.80 -13.97 23.40
C ARG A 556 -5.15 -14.63 22.19
N ASP A 557 -5.64 -15.82 21.83
CA ASP A 557 -5.20 -16.57 20.66
C ASP A 557 -5.39 -15.74 19.36
N ALA A 558 -6.45 -14.93 19.29
CA ALA A 558 -6.70 -14.00 18.20
C ALA A 558 -5.63 -12.90 18.02
N ARG A 559 -4.71 -12.73 18.98
CA ARG A 559 -3.57 -11.79 18.91
C ARG A 559 -2.24 -12.48 18.58
N ILE A 560 -2.22 -13.81 18.54
CA ILE A 560 -1.01 -14.59 18.30
C ILE A 560 -1.12 -15.23 16.92
N HIS A 561 -0.33 -14.72 15.97
CA HIS A 561 -0.18 -15.30 14.64
C HIS A 561 1.07 -16.16 14.65
N ALA A 562 0.96 -17.45 14.32
CA ALA A 562 2.10 -18.35 14.39
C ALA A 562 2.18 -19.28 13.17
N GLU A 563 3.40 -19.45 12.64
CA GLU A 563 3.71 -20.42 11.60
C GLU A 563 4.94 -21.26 11.99
N THR A 564 4.94 -22.53 11.57
CA THR A 564 6.08 -23.44 11.75
C THR A 564 6.58 -23.91 10.38
N PHE A 565 7.90 -24.01 10.23
CA PHE A 565 8.49 -24.62 9.04
C PHE A 565 8.56 -26.14 9.17
N GLY A 566 7.83 -26.84 8.32
CA GLY A 566 7.67 -28.30 8.37
C GLY A 566 6.20 -28.69 8.58
N PRO A 567 5.92 -29.90 9.11
CA PRO A 567 4.58 -30.28 9.54
C PRO A 567 4.06 -29.27 10.56
N SER A 568 2.85 -28.73 10.36
CA SER A 568 2.22 -27.85 11.35
C SER A 568 1.89 -28.66 12.60
N THR A 569 2.71 -28.50 13.65
CA THR A 569 2.54 -29.20 14.94
C THR A 569 2.00 -28.29 16.05
N LEU A 570 1.65 -27.05 15.74
CA LEU A 570 1.20 -26.08 16.74
C LEU A 570 -0.13 -26.52 17.33
N LYS A 571 -0.16 -26.71 18.65
CA LYS A 571 -1.38 -26.95 19.42
C LYS A 571 -1.85 -25.62 20.00
N ARG A 572 -2.99 -25.14 19.51
CA ARG A 572 -3.60 -23.88 19.98
C ARG A 572 -4.58 -24.13 21.11
N GLN A 573 -4.65 -23.18 22.04
CA GLN A 573 -5.65 -23.11 23.10
C GLN A 573 -6.67 -22.05 22.70
N PRO A 574 -7.93 -22.43 22.38
CA PRO A 574 -8.93 -21.47 21.92
C PRO A 574 -9.25 -20.44 23.00
N ASP A 575 -9.66 -19.24 22.55
CA ASP A 575 -10.16 -18.21 23.46
C ASP A 575 -11.47 -18.69 24.14
N PRO A 576 -11.76 -18.27 25.39
CA PRO A 576 -12.97 -18.70 26.10
C PRO A 576 -14.28 -18.40 25.37
N ASP A 577 -14.28 -17.34 24.57
CA ASP A 577 -15.38 -16.84 23.75
C ASP A 577 -15.23 -17.20 22.25
N ALA A 578 -14.27 -18.07 21.90
CA ALA A 578 -14.08 -18.50 20.53
C ALA A 578 -15.35 -19.17 19.98
N VAL A 579 -15.77 -18.75 18.79
CA VAL A 579 -16.86 -19.39 18.06
C VAL A 579 -16.42 -20.81 17.69
N VAL A 580 -17.07 -21.81 18.27
CA VAL A 580 -16.84 -23.21 17.92
C VAL A 580 -17.34 -23.43 16.50
N ILE A 581 -16.46 -23.86 15.60
CA ILE A 581 -16.84 -24.24 14.24
C ILE A 581 -17.86 -25.38 14.35
N GLU A 582 -19.11 -25.12 13.94
CA GLU A 582 -20.11 -26.17 13.79
C GLU A 582 -19.70 -27.07 12.62
N GLN A 583 -19.20 -28.26 12.95
CA GLN A 583 -18.83 -29.28 11.98
C GLN A 583 -19.41 -30.63 12.42
N PRO A 584 -19.75 -31.52 11.47
CA PRO A 584 -20.17 -32.87 11.85
C PRO A 584 -19.02 -33.60 12.56
N PRO A 585 -19.34 -34.52 13.50
CA PRO A 585 -18.32 -35.21 14.28
C PRO A 585 -17.42 -36.04 13.37
N ALA A 586 -16.15 -36.23 13.76
CA ALA A 586 -15.24 -37.14 13.06
C ALA A 586 -15.82 -38.56 13.03
N ALA A 587 -15.60 -39.29 11.93
CA ALA A 587 -16.08 -40.65 11.80
C ALA A 587 -15.41 -41.58 12.83
N ILE A 588 -16.22 -42.37 13.54
CA ILE A 588 -15.76 -43.38 14.51
C ILE A 588 -15.78 -44.80 13.94
N THR A 589 -16.18 -44.95 12.68
CA THR A 589 -16.20 -46.21 11.93
C THR A 589 -15.41 -46.07 10.64
N PRO A 590 -15.00 -47.17 10.00
CA PRO A 590 -14.28 -47.10 8.73
C PRO A 590 -15.14 -46.44 7.63
N VAL A 591 -14.58 -45.46 6.93
CA VAL A 591 -15.28 -44.70 5.88
C VAL A 591 -14.68 -45.01 4.50
N PRO A 592 -15.48 -45.42 3.50
CA PRO A 592 -15.01 -45.51 2.12
C PRO A 592 -14.74 -44.11 1.56
N VAL A 593 -13.59 -43.94 0.92
CA VAL A 593 -13.14 -42.71 0.29
C VAL A 593 -12.82 -43.00 -1.17
N MET A 594 -13.50 -42.31 -2.08
CA MET A 594 -13.27 -42.40 -3.52
C MET A 594 -12.44 -41.20 -3.99
N PHE A 595 -11.37 -41.48 -4.71
CA PHE A 595 -10.56 -40.49 -5.42
C PHE A 595 -10.97 -40.53 -6.90
N GLU A 596 -11.87 -39.62 -7.30
CA GLU A 596 -12.62 -39.71 -8.56
C GLU A 596 -11.71 -39.72 -9.79
N ARG A 597 -10.80 -38.74 -9.90
CA ARG A 597 -9.95 -38.55 -11.08
C ARG A 597 -8.95 -39.69 -11.28
N SER A 598 -8.48 -40.28 -10.19
CA SER A 598 -7.59 -41.45 -10.22
C SER A 598 -8.31 -42.79 -10.25
N ALA A 599 -9.65 -42.79 -10.13
CA ALA A 599 -10.50 -43.98 -10.03
C ALA A 599 -10.03 -44.98 -8.95
N LYS A 600 -9.50 -44.46 -7.84
CA LYS A 600 -9.02 -45.28 -6.71
C LYS A 600 -9.99 -45.19 -5.54
N GLU A 601 -10.22 -46.32 -4.89
CA GLU A 601 -10.97 -46.39 -3.64
C GLU A 601 -10.03 -46.78 -2.49
N ALA A 602 -10.24 -46.15 -1.34
CA ALA A 602 -9.60 -46.49 -0.08
C ALA A 602 -10.61 -46.54 1.05
N ARG A 603 -10.25 -47.18 2.15
CA ARG A 603 -11.06 -47.16 3.36
C ARG A 603 -10.25 -46.52 4.47
N TRP A 604 -10.71 -45.35 4.91
CA TRP A 604 -10.14 -44.65 6.06
C TRP A 604 -10.52 -45.38 7.35
N GLN A 605 -9.62 -45.38 8.33
CA GLN A 605 -9.84 -45.96 9.67
C GLN A 605 -9.85 -44.82 10.70
N PRO A 606 -10.60 -44.93 11.82
CA PRO A 606 -10.64 -43.90 12.88
C PRO A 606 -9.28 -43.40 13.39
N ASP A 607 -8.24 -44.22 13.29
CA ASP A 607 -6.84 -43.95 13.66
C ASP A 607 -5.90 -43.77 12.46
N GLY A 608 -6.44 -43.78 11.23
CA GLY A 608 -5.73 -43.83 9.95
C GLY A 608 -5.13 -42.52 9.46
N GLY A 609 -4.99 -41.52 10.34
CA GLY A 609 -4.42 -40.21 10.00
C GLY A 609 -5.32 -39.34 9.11
N SER A 610 -4.70 -38.43 8.36
CA SER A 610 -5.37 -37.48 7.46
C SER A 610 -5.80 -38.11 6.13
N LEU A 611 -6.72 -37.45 5.41
CA LEU A 611 -7.09 -37.83 4.05
C LEU A 611 -5.90 -37.78 3.06
N LEU A 612 -4.91 -36.91 3.30
CA LEU A 612 -3.65 -36.88 2.57
C LEU A 612 -2.89 -38.19 2.72
N GLU A 613 -2.68 -38.64 3.96
CA GLU A 613 -1.93 -39.87 4.25
C GLU A 613 -2.64 -41.10 3.67
N LEU A 614 -3.98 -41.11 3.72
CA LEU A 614 -4.77 -42.14 3.05
C LEU A 614 -4.52 -42.16 1.54
N ALA A 615 -4.51 -41.00 0.87
CA ALA A 615 -4.23 -40.89 -0.56
C ALA A 615 -2.81 -41.37 -0.89
N GLU A 616 -1.81 -40.94 -0.12
CA GLU A 616 -0.41 -41.35 -0.27
C GLU A 616 -0.23 -42.86 -0.08
N SER A 617 -0.92 -43.47 0.88
CA SER A 617 -0.90 -44.92 1.11
C SER A 617 -1.41 -45.73 -0.10
N ARG A 618 -2.16 -45.09 -1.00
CA ARG A 618 -2.65 -45.67 -2.25
C ARG A 618 -1.82 -45.27 -3.46
N GLY A 619 -0.64 -44.70 -3.23
CA GLY A 619 0.28 -44.26 -4.26
C GLY A 619 -0.23 -43.07 -5.07
N LEU A 620 -1.18 -42.30 -4.53
CA LEU A 620 -1.49 -40.97 -5.06
C LEU A 620 -0.43 -39.99 -4.59
N ARG A 621 -0.23 -38.93 -5.36
CA ARG A 621 0.71 -37.85 -5.06
C ARG A 621 -0.01 -36.50 -5.15
N PRO A 622 -1.07 -36.27 -4.33
CA PRO A 622 -1.72 -34.96 -4.27
C PRO A 622 -0.70 -33.90 -3.87
N GLU A 623 -0.93 -32.65 -4.28
CA GLU A 623 -0.05 -31.54 -3.93
C GLU A 623 -0.16 -31.26 -2.42
N PHE A 624 0.97 -31.05 -1.73
CA PHE A 624 0.99 -30.65 -0.32
C PHE A 624 2.30 -29.93 0.02
N SER A 625 2.29 -29.19 1.14
CA SER A 625 3.51 -28.62 1.74
C SER A 625 3.51 -28.72 3.27
N CYS A 626 2.68 -27.92 3.98
CA CYS A 626 2.73 -27.79 5.46
C CYS A 626 2.21 -28.98 6.28
N ARG A 627 1.44 -29.90 5.67
CA ARG A 627 0.78 -31.02 6.37
C ARG A 627 -0.06 -30.67 7.63
N GLY A 628 -0.65 -29.47 7.69
CA GLY A 628 -1.55 -29.15 8.80
C GLY A 628 -2.38 -27.88 8.58
N GLY A 629 -2.83 -27.67 7.33
CA GLY A 629 -3.87 -26.70 7.03
C GLY A 629 -3.48 -25.22 7.03
N SER A 630 -2.20 -24.85 7.12
CA SER A 630 -1.77 -23.44 7.10
C SER A 630 -1.46 -22.91 5.69
N CYS A 631 -0.90 -23.74 4.79
CA CYS A 631 -0.43 -23.27 3.49
C CYS A 631 -1.47 -23.31 2.36
N GLY A 632 -2.57 -24.06 2.51
CA GLY A 632 -3.57 -24.22 1.45
C GLY A 632 -3.17 -25.13 0.26
N THR A 633 -1.90 -25.51 0.08
CA THR A 633 -1.45 -26.35 -1.07
C THR A 633 -2.18 -27.70 -1.20
N CYS A 634 -2.66 -28.26 -0.09
CA CYS A 634 -3.39 -29.54 -0.06
C CYS A 634 -4.89 -29.43 -0.41
N LYS A 635 -5.34 -28.25 -0.84
CA LYS A 635 -6.72 -27.98 -1.20
C LYS A 635 -7.14 -28.82 -2.40
N THR A 636 -8.26 -29.55 -2.25
CA THR A 636 -8.92 -30.27 -3.34
C THR A 636 -10.42 -30.04 -3.30
N ARG A 637 -11.10 -30.30 -4.42
CA ARG A 637 -12.56 -30.21 -4.50
C ARG A 637 -13.20 -31.40 -3.79
N LEU A 638 -14.13 -31.10 -2.88
CA LEU A 638 -14.99 -32.07 -2.21
C LEU A 638 -16.24 -32.27 -3.08
N ILE A 639 -16.37 -33.44 -3.70
CA ILE A 639 -17.46 -33.74 -4.64
C ILE A 639 -18.73 -34.16 -3.89
N SER A 640 -18.56 -35.00 -2.86
CA SER A 640 -19.66 -35.42 -1.99
C SER A 640 -19.15 -35.88 -0.63
N GLY A 641 -20.06 -35.94 0.35
CA GLY A 641 -19.75 -36.29 1.74
C GLY A 641 -19.35 -35.08 2.57
N ALA A 642 -18.86 -35.34 3.78
CA ALA A 642 -18.45 -34.31 4.72
C ALA A 642 -17.14 -34.70 5.41
N VAL A 643 -16.41 -33.69 5.89
CA VAL A 643 -15.15 -33.84 6.59
C VAL A 643 -15.20 -33.14 7.95
N ASN A 644 -14.35 -33.60 8.85
CA ASN A 644 -14.07 -32.98 10.12
C ASN A 644 -12.60 -32.55 10.14
N TYR A 645 -12.33 -31.42 10.79
CA TYR A 645 -10.99 -30.94 11.10
C TYR A 645 -10.75 -31.14 12.61
N PRO A 646 -10.04 -32.22 13.01
CA PRO A 646 -9.73 -32.47 14.42
C PRO A 646 -8.91 -31.34 15.04
N GLN A 647 -8.07 -30.72 14.22
CA GLN A 647 -7.46 -29.42 14.47
C GLN A 647 -7.93 -28.48 13.38
N ALA A 648 -8.55 -27.36 13.77
CA ALA A 648 -9.03 -26.37 12.83
C ALA A 648 -7.83 -25.85 11.99
N PRO A 649 -7.98 -25.75 10.66
CA PRO A 649 -6.98 -25.08 9.83
C PRO A 649 -6.87 -23.60 10.20
N ALA A 650 -5.79 -22.95 9.77
CA ALA A 650 -5.62 -21.51 10.00
C ALA A 650 -6.78 -20.70 9.42
N ASP A 651 -7.26 -21.12 8.24
CA ASP A 651 -8.48 -20.63 7.62
C ASP A 651 -9.27 -21.79 7.02
N MET A 652 -10.59 -21.72 7.14
CA MET A 652 -11.46 -22.71 6.52
C MET A 652 -11.43 -22.55 4.99
N PRO A 653 -11.36 -23.66 4.23
CA PRO A 653 -11.47 -23.57 2.79
C PRO A 653 -12.87 -23.11 2.37
N GLU A 654 -12.97 -22.56 1.15
CA GLU A 654 -14.25 -22.19 0.53
C GLU A 654 -15.21 -23.39 0.43
N GLU A 655 -16.50 -23.12 0.31
CA GLU A 655 -17.52 -24.15 0.14
C GLU A 655 -17.19 -25.07 -1.04
N GLY A 656 -17.29 -26.39 -0.84
CA GLY A 656 -16.94 -27.39 -1.84
C GLY A 656 -15.43 -27.67 -1.97
N GLN A 657 -14.58 -27.10 -1.10
CA GLN A 657 -13.16 -27.42 -1.01
C GLN A 657 -12.79 -28.04 0.34
N VAL A 658 -11.70 -28.82 0.36
CA VAL A 658 -11.18 -29.48 1.56
C VAL A 658 -9.66 -29.45 1.61
N LEU A 659 -9.11 -29.20 2.80
CA LEU A 659 -7.68 -29.29 3.10
C LEU A 659 -7.36 -30.71 3.57
N ILE A 660 -7.09 -31.63 2.63
CA ILE A 660 -6.94 -33.07 2.92
C ILE A 660 -5.79 -33.39 3.88
N CYS A 661 -4.85 -32.47 4.06
CA CYS A 661 -3.70 -32.64 4.92
C CYS A 661 -3.99 -32.48 6.42
N CYS A 662 -5.14 -31.95 6.80
CA CYS A 662 -5.61 -31.91 8.19
C CYS A 662 -7.06 -32.39 8.35
N ALA A 663 -7.76 -32.66 7.25
CA ALA A 663 -9.11 -33.21 7.28
C ALA A 663 -9.12 -34.73 7.51
N VAL A 664 -10.14 -35.19 8.22
CA VAL A 664 -10.57 -36.58 8.33
C VAL A 664 -12.03 -36.72 7.86
N PRO A 665 -12.52 -37.90 7.48
CA PRO A 665 -13.94 -38.09 7.19
C PRO A 665 -14.83 -37.72 8.38
N ALA A 666 -15.94 -37.02 8.11
CA ALA A 666 -16.99 -36.84 9.09
C ALA A 666 -17.90 -38.06 9.16
N GLN A 667 -18.62 -38.22 10.26
CA GLN A 667 -19.63 -39.25 10.42
C GLN A 667 -20.83 -38.94 9.49
N SER A 668 -20.97 -39.75 8.44
CA SER A 668 -22.02 -39.61 7.43
C SER A 668 -22.31 -40.95 6.76
N GLU A 669 -23.54 -41.14 6.29
CA GLU A 669 -23.92 -42.26 5.42
C GLU A 669 -23.55 -42.01 3.95
N GLN A 670 -23.20 -40.77 3.60
CA GLN A 670 -22.81 -40.38 2.25
C GLN A 670 -21.36 -40.74 1.97
N LEU A 671 -21.09 -41.33 0.80
CA LEU A 671 -19.75 -41.63 0.32
C LEU A 671 -18.91 -40.35 0.23
N LEU A 672 -17.71 -40.37 0.82
CA LEU A 672 -16.75 -39.28 0.70
C LEU A 672 -16.04 -39.38 -0.66
N VAL A 673 -16.22 -38.38 -1.51
CA VAL A 673 -15.64 -38.34 -2.85
C VAL A 673 -14.78 -37.09 -3.01
N LEU A 674 -13.51 -37.28 -3.36
CA LEU A 674 -12.52 -36.23 -3.57
C LEU A 674 -12.06 -36.21 -5.03
N ASP A 675 -11.85 -35.02 -5.58
CA ASP A 675 -11.37 -34.82 -6.95
C ASP A 675 -9.84 -35.01 -7.05
N LEU A 676 -9.36 -36.25 -6.85
CA LEU A 676 -7.92 -36.59 -6.80
C LEU A 676 -7.49 -37.66 -7.79
#